data_AF-A0A0G4LDZ4-F1
#
_entry.id   AF-A0A0G4LDZ4-F1
#
_cell.length_a   1.000
_cell.length_b   1.000
_cell.length_c   1.000
_cell.angle_alpha   90.00
_cell.angle_beta   90.00
_cell.angle_gamma   90.00
#
_symmetry.space_group_name_H-M   'P 1'
#
loop_
_entity.id
_entity.type
_entity.pdbx_description
1 polymer ?
#
loop_
_entity_poly.entity_id
_entity_poly.type
_entity_poly.pdbx_seq_one_letter_code
_entity_poly.pdbx_strand_id
1 'polypeptide(L)'
;MKMCHTRWIPVTGYSGGTSLEGHFVPTRGGVSIDFGRMDQILSLYKDDLDVVVQPGVRWEALNEELARDNLFFPPDPGPGAMIGGIVADSTVIKTQQRPRKSSAGYDLTKLFITSEGTLGMVTEATLKVTVLPQSTSVAISTFPSIRHAANCVAKVVGAGISVAAVEILDDLQMRVINQTGSTSRSWEEVPTLFFKFAGTPATVKEQVALVQQLSSDSGSQTFEFANCQDEQQELWSARKEALWSTMAVKRDGDHVWTGDVAVPMSQLPDIIVETKLSMVNAGLFGTIVGHVGDGNFHIIMLYNDAERERAEHVVHDMVKRAIELEGTVSGEHGVGLVKRDYLNHELGEGTVDAMRQLVEKSFVMADSKVIATKPTGEGRRSGVEHVEEELGKPNVISEDVNHPDPELYIEALARYPNDESIDQVAEKKVLRKIDMRILPLLGICYFFYYVDKTTLSYAAIFGLKDDLNLKGDQYSWLSSSFYFGWLIWAIPSNLIMQRCPPAWYLSFNIFMWGALLMAQAAAGNFWGLLALRVLSGAFEAIADPAFMLITSMYYTREEQPSRISAWYAWNGIGVAGGGLIGYGIGHIKGALESWRYEFLVVGAFCSFWAIILCFMLPNSPRTIWGFDREEKLIMIARMRRNQTGIEQRKINWGQIKEAYCDYKTWLFTLLGFVANVPNGGISNFSTLVIKGLGFDTLETALLGIPQGALVVVWIGLGALANRYMPHNSRTLVCAIFMIPTIAGSLGFLLAPKDAYVGRLVCFYLTGSYQASFVISLSLITSNTGGQSKKMIVSGMIWFGACIGNIVSPFFYLTKQAPKYQLGIGSILVANCIELALFFVFRYAFKWENKRKEEKRAAMRANGSFVADELNVTAFTDMTDKENPNFEYVY
;
A
#
# COMPACT_ATOMS: atom_id res chain seq x y z
N MET A 1 33.51 -6.97 4.23
CA MET A 1 32.24 -6.31 3.84
C MET A 1 32.41 -4.92 3.24
N LYS A 2 32.39 -3.79 3.97
CA LYS A 2 32.41 -2.43 3.35
C LYS A 2 33.49 -2.22 2.28
N MET A 3 34.73 -2.64 2.54
CA MET A 3 35.83 -2.55 1.56
C MET A 3 35.63 -3.43 0.32
N CYS A 4 34.99 -4.60 0.49
CA CYS A 4 34.66 -5.52 -0.61
C CYS A 4 33.55 -4.91 -1.47
N HIS A 5 32.54 -4.28 -0.86
CA HIS A 5 31.47 -3.55 -1.55
C HIS A 5 32.02 -2.42 -2.42
N THR A 6 32.79 -1.49 -1.85
CA THR A 6 33.36 -0.35 -2.59
C THR A 6 34.29 -0.77 -3.75
N ARG A 7 34.87 -1.97 -3.67
CA ARG A 7 35.81 -2.51 -4.66
C ARG A 7 35.23 -3.63 -5.54
N TRP A 8 33.95 -3.93 -5.41
CA TRP A 8 33.27 -4.99 -6.17
C TRP A 8 33.95 -6.37 -6.06
N ILE A 9 34.48 -6.69 -4.88
CA ILE A 9 35.15 -7.96 -4.59
C ILE A 9 34.10 -8.93 -4.02
N PRO A 10 33.86 -10.10 -4.65
CA PRO A 10 32.96 -11.13 -4.12
C PRO A 10 33.40 -11.64 -2.75
N VAL A 11 32.44 -12.03 -1.93
CA VAL A 11 32.69 -12.61 -0.60
C VAL A 11 31.92 -13.93 -0.44
N THR A 12 32.61 -14.97 0.05
CA THR A 12 32.00 -16.25 0.44
C THR A 12 32.15 -16.48 1.94
N GLY A 13 31.14 -17.05 2.57
CA GLY A 13 31.14 -17.36 4.01
C GLY A 13 31.67 -18.76 4.25
N TYR A 14 32.44 -18.92 5.33
CA TYR A 14 32.94 -20.21 5.78
C TYR A 14 32.75 -20.35 7.28
N SER A 15 32.17 -21.46 7.72
CA SER A 15 31.97 -21.81 9.13
C SER A 15 32.50 -23.22 9.42
N GLY A 16 31.63 -24.22 9.59
CA GLY A 16 32.04 -25.61 9.81
C GLY A 16 32.54 -26.34 8.56
N GLY A 17 32.27 -25.81 7.35
CA GLY A 17 32.65 -26.46 6.08
C GLY A 17 31.89 -27.74 5.75
N THR A 18 30.78 -28.02 6.46
CA THR A 18 30.02 -29.28 6.39
C THR A 18 28.94 -29.35 5.29
N SER A 19 28.79 -28.32 4.45
CA SER A 19 27.65 -28.25 3.52
C SER A 19 27.84 -29.14 2.28
N LEU A 20 26.79 -29.88 1.90
CA LEU A 20 26.83 -30.86 0.81
C LEU A 20 26.65 -30.24 -0.60
N GLU A 21 25.91 -29.14 -0.74
CA GLU A 21 25.61 -28.53 -2.05
C GLU A 21 26.63 -27.44 -2.51
N GLY A 22 27.79 -27.37 -1.86
CA GLY A 22 28.92 -26.53 -2.28
C GLY A 22 28.86 -25.02 -1.90
N HIS A 23 28.04 -24.62 -0.93
CA HIS A 23 27.81 -23.22 -0.55
C HIS A 23 29.10 -22.41 -0.24
N PHE A 24 30.11 -23.06 0.35
CA PHE A 24 31.37 -22.42 0.72
C PHE A 24 32.42 -22.36 -0.42
N VAL A 25 32.12 -22.88 -1.61
CA VAL A 25 33.05 -22.89 -2.76
C VAL A 25 32.97 -21.54 -3.49
N PRO A 26 34.05 -20.74 -3.61
CA PRO A 26 34.00 -19.45 -4.30
C PRO A 26 34.03 -19.63 -5.82
N THR A 27 32.95 -19.29 -6.54
CA THR A 27 32.87 -19.47 -8.01
C THR A 27 33.49 -18.30 -8.80
N ARG A 28 33.54 -17.11 -8.19
CA ARG A 28 34.07 -15.87 -8.81
C ARG A 28 35.40 -15.39 -8.20
N GLY A 29 36.07 -16.22 -7.40
CA GLY A 29 37.19 -15.81 -6.57
C GLY A 29 36.76 -14.81 -5.48
N GLY A 30 37.69 -13.96 -5.02
CA GLY A 30 37.41 -12.92 -4.03
C GLY A 30 37.92 -13.27 -2.63
N VAL A 31 37.13 -12.98 -1.59
CA VAL A 31 37.50 -13.14 -0.17
C VAL A 31 36.62 -14.18 0.51
N SER A 32 37.22 -15.19 1.14
CA SER A 32 36.52 -16.04 2.11
C SER A 32 36.54 -15.38 3.49
N ILE A 33 35.41 -15.35 4.19
CA ILE A 33 35.32 -14.93 5.59
C ILE A 33 35.04 -16.17 6.45
N ASP A 34 36.05 -16.55 7.22
CA ASP A 34 35.99 -17.63 8.21
C ASP A 34 35.43 -17.11 9.55
N PHE A 35 34.30 -17.70 9.98
CA PHE A 35 33.62 -17.39 11.24
C PHE A 35 34.13 -18.18 12.44
N GLY A 36 35.09 -19.09 12.29
CA GLY A 36 35.60 -19.96 13.37
C GLY A 36 36.26 -19.23 14.55
N ARG A 37 36.47 -17.91 14.46
CA ARG A 37 36.94 -17.05 15.59
C ARG A 37 35.82 -16.22 16.24
N MET A 38 34.59 -16.38 15.77
CA MET A 38 33.38 -15.77 16.34
C MET A 38 32.59 -16.87 17.04
N ASP A 39 33.20 -17.47 18.07
CA ASP A 39 32.78 -18.72 18.71
C ASP A 39 32.22 -18.52 20.14
N GLN A 40 31.81 -17.29 20.47
CA GLN A 40 31.39 -16.93 21.82
C GLN A 40 29.87 -17.03 22.04
N ILE A 41 29.48 -17.53 23.21
CA ILE A 41 28.13 -17.36 23.77
C ILE A 41 28.09 -15.98 24.46
N LEU A 42 27.25 -15.08 23.97
CA LEU A 42 27.23 -13.67 24.40
C LEU A 42 26.30 -13.44 25.60
N SER A 43 25.16 -14.13 25.65
CA SER A 43 24.26 -14.11 26.81
C SER A 43 23.29 -15.31 26.81
N LEU A 44 22.88 -15.73 28.01
CA LEU A 44 21.86 -16.76 28.23
C LEU A 44 20.80 -16.21 29.18
N TYR A 45 19.54 -16.21 28.74
CA TYR A 45 18.39 -15.77 29.55
C TYR A 45 17.50 -16.98 29.85
N LYS A 46 17.79 -17.63 30.98
CA LYS A 46 17.21 -18.92 31.37
C LYS A 46 15.68 -18.87 31.46
N ASP A 47 15.15 -17.83 32.10
CA ASP A 47 13.71 -17.63 32.31
C ASP A 47 12.92 -17.35 31.01
N ASP A 48 13.58 -16.77 30.00
CA ASP A 48 13.00 -16.42 28.70
C ASP A 48 13.20 -17.50 27.62
N LEU A 49 13.97 -18.55 27.95
CA LEU A 49 14.36 -19.66 27.08
C LEU A 49 15.02 -19.18 25.77
N ASP A 50 15.99 -18.26 25.87
CA ASP A 50 16.84 -17.89 24.74
C ASP A 50 18.31 -17.64 25.07
N VAL A 51 19.15 -17.88 24.06
CA VAL A 51 20.59 -17.73 24.10
C VAL A 51 21.05 -16.90 22.89
N VAL A 52 21.98 -15.99 23.11
CA VAL A 52 22.58 -15.14 22.07
C VAL A 52 24.00 -15.63 21.83
N VAL A 53 24.29 -16.01 20.59
CA VAL A 53 25.53 -16.69 20.20
C VAL A 53 26.13 -16.08 18.94
N GLN A 54 27.44 -16.23 18.78
CA GLN A 54 28.15 -15.88 17.55
C GLN A 54 28.13 -17.04 16.53
N PRO A 55 28.32 -16.77 15.22
CA PRO A 55 28.17 -17.75 14.13
C PRO A 55 29.13 -18.95 14.16
N GLY A 56 30.30 -18.83 14.78
CA GLY A 56 31.30 -19.90 14.90
C GLY A 56 31.07 -20.86 16.09
N VAL A 57 30.03 -20.63 16.90
CA VAL A 57 29.67 -21.56 17.99
C VAL A 57 29.29 -22.91 17.37
N ARG A 58 29.96 -23.98 17.84
CA ARG A 58 29.59 -25.38 17.54
C ARG A 58 28.33 -25.76 18.31
N TRP A 59 27.39 -26.43 17.65
CA TRP A 59 26.10 -26.75 18.25
C TRP A 59 26.24 -27.77 19.40
N GLU A 60 27.21 -28.69 19.32
CA GLU A 60 27.50 -29.66 20.38
C GLU A 60 27.95 -28.92 21.66
N ALA A 61 28.93 -28.02 21.53
CA ALA A 61 29.47 -27.23 22.64
C ALA A 61 28.42 -26.27 23.25
N LEU A 62 27.50 -25.75 22.44
CA LEU A 62 26.35 -24.98 22.93
C LEU A 62 25.44 -25.85 23.80
N ASN A 63 25.14 -27.07 23.38
CA ASN A 63 24.32 -28.00 24.15
C ASN A 63 25.01 -28.51 25.43
N GLU A 64 26.32 -28.71 25.42
CA GLU A 64 27.11 -29.00 26.63
C GLU A 64 27.03 -27.89 27.69
N GLU A 65 27.03 -26.62 27.26
CA GLU A 65 26.90 -25.48 28.17
C GLU A 65 25.45 -25.32 28.67
N LEU A 66 24.46 -25.38 27.77
CA LEU A 66 23.04 -25.26 28.10
C LEU A 66 22.54 -26.37 29.04
N ALA A 67 23.09 -27.58 28.92
CA ALA A 67 22.70 -28.72 29.75
C ALA A 67 22.95 -28.48 31.25
N ARG A 68 23.94 -27.64 31.61
CA ARG A 68 24.21 -27.24 33.01
C ARG A 68 23.04 -26.52 33.67
N ASP A 69 22.21 -25.87 32.85
CA ASP A 69 21.03 -25.12 33.25
C ASP A 69 19.71 -25.84 32.94
N ASN A 70 19.77 -27.14 32.62
CA ASN A 70 18.63 -27.97 32.23
C ASN A 70 17.95 -27.50 30.92
N LEU A 71 18.71 -26.90 30.00
CA LEU A 71 18.26 -26.39 28.71
C LEU A 71 18.98 -27.11 27.55
N PHE A 72 18.41 -27.07 26.35
CA PHE A 72 19.10 -27.45 25.10
C PHE A 72 18.54 -26.71 23.87
N PHE A 73 19.36 -26.61 22.83
CA PHE A 73 19.00 -26.17 21.48
C PHE A 73 18.55 -27.42 20.67
N PRO A 74 17.30 -27.48 20.17
CA PRO A 74 16.74 -28.71 19.60
C PRO A 74 17.39 -29.29 18.32
N PRO A 75 17.87 -28.49 17.35
CA PRO A 75 18.49 -29.04 16.14
C PRO A 75 19.74 -29.89 16.44
N ASP A 76 19.80 -31.07 15.84
CA ASP A 76 20.85 -32.10 15.96
C ASP A 76 21.47 -32.39 14.57
N PRO A 77 22.09 -31.40 13.90
CA PRO A 77 22.65 -31.56 12.55
C PRO A 77 23.97 -32.36 12.59
N GLY A 78 24.50 -32.69 11.40
CA GLY A 78 25.77 -33.42 11.26
C GLY A 78 26.94 -32.83 12.09
N PRO A 79 27.84 -33.68 12.63
CA PRO A 79 28.93 -33.24 13.51
C PRO A 79 29.80 -32.12 12.90
N GLY A 80 30.21 -31.16 13.74
CA GLY A 80 31.05 -30.03 13.32
C GLY A 80 30.31 -28.87 12.65
N ALA A 81 28.99 -28.92 12.50
CA ALA A 81 28.19 -27.78 12.07
C ALA A 81 28.26 -26.61 13.10
N MET A 82 28.18 -25.38 12.60
CA MET A 82 28.21 -24.16 13.43
C MET A 82 26.98 -23.29 13.17
N ILE A 83 26.52 -22.54 14.18
CA ILE A 83 25.27 -21.78 14.15
C ILE A 83 25.17 -20.81 12.94
N GLY A 84 26.28 -20.21 12.51
CA GLY A 84 26.33 -19.30 11.37
C GLY A 84 26.18 -19.96 10.00
N GLY A 85 26.30 -21.28 9.91
CA GLY A 85 25.89 -22.02 8.71
C GLY A 85 24.36 -22.11 8.55
N ILE A 86 23.60 -21.82 9.61
CA ILE A 86 22.16 -22.02 9.69
C ILE A 86 21.38 -20.72 9.35
N VAL A 87 22.02 -19.54 9.43
CA VAL A 87 21.40 -18.21 9.29
C VAL A 87 22.42 -17.20 8.74
N ALA A 88 22.10 -16.28 7.79
CA ALA A 88 23.14 -15.41 7.18
C ALA A 88 22.66 -14.06 6.52
N ASP A 89 23.20 -12.84 6.87
CA ASP A 89 22.76 -11.47 6.37
C ASP A 89 23.82 -10.42 5.84
N SER A 90 24.92 -10.12 6.54
CA SER A 90 26.09 -9.24 6.22
C SER A 90 26.05 -7.74 6.51
N THR A 91 24.92 -7.13 6.87
CA THR A 91 24.89 -5.80 7.51
C THR A 91 24.66 -5.98 9.01
N VAL A 92 25.05 -5.02 9.87
CA VAL A 92 24.61 -5.10 11.28
C VAL A 92 23.19 -4.57 11.36
N ILE A 93 22.23 -5.38 10.92
CA ILE A 93 20.80 -5.14 11.11
C ILE A 93 20.25 -6.09 12.16
N LYS A 94 19.42 -5.55 13.06
CA LYS A 94 18.68 -6.36 14.02
C LYS A 94 17.34 -6.75 13.41
N THR A 95 17.21 -7.99 12.96
CA THR A 95 16.04 -8.48 12.23
C THR A 95 14.79 -8.64 13.10
N GLN A 96 14.96 -8.92 14.41
CA GLN A 96 13.86 -9.10 15.36
C GLN A 96 14.27 -8.72 16.80
N GLN A 97 13.28 -8.57 17.67
CA GLN A 97 13.48 -8.55 19.12
C GLN A 97 13.30 -9.96 19.71
N ARG A 98 13.77 -10.19 20.95
CA ARG A 98 13.71 -11.48 21.66
C ARG A 98 12.32 -12.14 21.83
N PRO A 99 11.15 -11.46 21.88
CA PRO A 99 9.86 -12.14 22.07
C PRO A 99 9.53 -13.18 20.99
N ARG A 100 8.97 -14.33 21.40
CA ARG A 100 8.55 -15.43 20.48
C ARG A 100 7.51 -15.01 19.41
N LYS A 101 6.84 -13.88 19.59
CA LYS A 101 5.87 -13.31 18.64
C LYS A 101 6.21 -11.85 18.40
N SER A 102 6.34 -11.48 17.14
CA SER A 102 6.45 -10.10 16.68
C SER A 102 5.68 -9.97 15.37
N SER A 103 4.83 -8.95 15.28
CA SER A 103 4.18 -8.50 14.03
C SER A 103 4.62 -7.08 13.67
N ALA A 104 5.80 -6.67 14.15
CA ALA A 104 6.36 -5.34 13.96
C ALA A 104 7.06 -5.24 12.60
N GLY A 105 6.27 -5.20 11.52
CA GLY A 105 6.75 -5.25 10.15
C GLY A 105 7.06 -6.67 9.67
N TYR A 106 7.83 -6.77 8.59
CA TYR A 106 8.18 -8.04 7.95
C TYR A 106 9.14 -8.87 8.80
N ASP A 107 9.00 -10.20 8.78
CA ASP A 107 9.96 -11.12 9.39
C ASP A 107 11.23 -11.22 8.53
N LEU A 108 12.10 -10.23 8.68
CA LEU A 108 13.40 -10.21 8.00
C LEU A 108 14.29 -11.38 8.44
N THR A 109 14.07 -11.99 9.61
CA THR A 109 14.85 -13.15 10.04
C THR A 109 14.59 -14.34 9.10
N LYS A 110 13.33 -14.54 8.69
CA LYS A 110 12.95 -15.57 7.71
C LYS A 110 13.49 -15.33 6.31
N LEU A 111 13.90 -14.11 5.96
CA LEU A 111 14.58 -13.82 4.69
C LEU A 111 16.05 -14.27 4.69
N PHE A 112 16.69 -14.33 5.87
CA PHE A 112 18.12 -14.65 6.00
C PHE A 112 18.40 -16.09 6.44
N ILE A 113 17.47 -16.72 7.15
CA ILE A 113 17.38 -18.18 7.25
C ILE A 113 17.28 -18.73 5.82
N THR A 114 18.00 -19.83 5.53
CA THR A 114 18.06 -20.48 4.20
C THR A 114 18.46 -19.56 3.03
N SER A 115 19.08 -18.40 3.28
CA SER A 115 19.63 -17.54 2.20
C SER A 115 21.00 -18.00 1.68
N GLU A 116 21.59 -19.03 2.28
CA GLU A 116 22.83 -19.71 1.87
C GLU A 116 24.04 -18.76 1.69
N GLY A 117 24.06 -17.64 2.40
CA GLY A 117 25.12 -16.66 2.27
C GLY A 117 24.95 -15.66 1.12
N THR A 118 23.91 -15.78 0.30
CA THR A 118 23.71 -14.95 -0.91
C THR A 118 23.13 -13.57 -0.62
N LEU A 119 22.39 -13.44 0.48
CA LEU A 119 21.94 -12.15 1.01
C LEU A 119 22.97 -11.62 2.02
N GLY A 120 23.53 -12.48 2.89
CA GLY A 120 24.92 -12.33 3.35
C GLY A 120 25.36 -13.16 4.57
N MET A 121 26.00 -12.57 5.60
CA MET A 121 26.66 -13.21 6.75
C MET A 121 26.06 -12.86 8.14
N VAL A 122 25.68 -13.81 8.99
CA VAL A 122 25.15 -13.48 10.33
C VAL A 122 26.24 -13.05 11.32
N THR A 123 26.02 -11.88 11.92
CA THR A 123 26.75 -11.32 13.08
C THR A 123 26.75 -12.17 14.35
N GLU A 124 25.52 -12.52 14.71
CA GLU A 124 25.03 -12.89 16.04
C GLU A 124 23.62 -13.47 15.84
N ALA A 125 23.28 -14.56 16.52
CA ALA A 125 21.96 -15.18 16.47
C ALA A 125 21.34 -15.28 17.87
N THR A 126 20.08 -14.86 18.00
CA THR A 126 19.26 -15.20 19.18
C THR A 126 18.50 -16.49 18.89
N LEU A 127 18.89 -17.58 19.55
CA LEU A 127 18.27 -18.89 19.39
C LEU A 127 17.26 -19.13 20.51
N LYS A 128 16.12 -19.75 20.19
CA LYS A 128 15.21 -20.29 21.20
C LYS A 128 15.68 -21.67 21.62
N VAL A 129 15.83 -21.83 22.93
CA VAL A 129 16.16 -23.11 23.57
C VAL A 129 14.89 -23.67 24.22
N THR A 130 14.95 -24.93 24.62
CA THR A 130 13.88 -25.59 25.38
C THR A 130 14.45 -26.27 26.62
N VAL A 131 13.59 -26.59 27.57
CA VAL A 131 13.97 -27.37 28.75
C VAL A 131 14.26 -28.81 28.33
N LEU A 132 15.28 -29.44 28.90
CA LEU A 132 15.55 -30.86 28.70
C LEU A 132 14.30 -31.69 29.09
N PRO A 133 13.86 -32.65 28.26
CA PRO A 133 12.72 -33.49 28.57
C PRO A 133 13.00 -34.35 29.81
N GLN A 134 11.98 -34.55 30.65
CA GLN A 134 12.11 -35.36 31.88
C GLN A 134 12.41 -36.84 31.58
N SER A 135 12.00 -37.32 30.40
CA SER A 135 12.28 -38.64 29.90
C SER A 135 12.43 -38.59 28.39
N THR A 136 13.48 -39.24 27.88
CA THR A 136 13.61 -39.63 26.48
C THR A 136 13.53 -41.15 26.38
N SER A 137 13.12 -41.65 25.22
CA SER A 137 13.44 -43.02 24.83
C SER A 137 13.55 -43.19 23.32
N VAL A 138 14.03 -44.34 22.89
CA VAL A 138 14.22 -44.76 21.50
C VAL A 138 13.51 -46.10 21.29
N ALA A 139 12.85 -46.26 20.14
CA ALA A 139 12.40 -47.54 19.64
C ALA A 139 12.87 -47.77 18.20
N ILE A 140 12.97 -49.03 17.80
CA ILE A 140 13.14 -49.44 16.41
C ILE A 140 12.02 -50.36 15.98
N SER A 141 11.69 -50.37 14.69
CA SER A 141 10.68 -51.25 14.11
C SER A 141 11.13 -51.75 12.75
N THR A 142 11.23 -53.07 12.57
CA THR A 142 11.63 -53.67 11.29
C THR A 142 10.42 -53.97 10.40
N PHE A 143 10.57 -53.89 9.08
CA PHE A 143 9.48 -54.04 8.11
C PHE A 143 9.90 -54.91 6.91
N PRO A 144 8.97 -55.66 6.29
CA PRO A 144 9.29 -56.56 5.18
C PRO A 144 9.59 -55.82 3.86
N SER A 145 9.26 -54.53 3.75
CA SER A 145 9.70 -53.68 2.63
C SER A 145 9.65 -52.20 2.98
N ILE A 146 10.41 -51.39 2.23
CA ILE A 146 10.53 -49.94 2.46
C ILE A 146 9.17 -49.21 2.34
N ARG A 147 8.24 -49.76 1.54
CA ARG A 147 6.87 -49.26 1.43
C ARG A 147 6.05 -49.46 2.71
N HIS A 148 6.23 -50.59 3.41
CA HIS A 148 5.54 -50.82 4.69
C HIS A 148 6.04 -49.86 5.78
N ALA A 149 7.37 -49.63 5.83
CA ALA A 149 7.98 -48.63 6.70
C ALA A 149 7.44 -47.22 6.39
N ALA A 150 7.53 -46.74 5.15
CA ALA A 150 7.03 -45.41 4.79
C ALA A 150 5.51 -45.24 5.03
N ASN A 151 4.70 -46.27 4.76
CA ASN A 151 3.27 -46.28 5.09
C ASN A 151 3.02 -46.15 6.61
N CYS A 152 3.86 -46.77 7.44
CA CYS A 152 3.77 -46.64 8.90
C CYS A 152 4.02 -45.19 9.34
N VAL A 153 5.06 -44.53 8.80
CA VAL A 153 5.35 -43.12 9.09
C VAL A 153 4.15 -42.23 8.77
N ALA A 154 3.56 -42.37 7.58
CA ALA A 154 2.39 -41.60 7.19
C ALA A 154 1.19 -41.77 8.14
N LYS A 155 0.99 -42.99 8.70
CA LYS A 155 -0.02 -43.23 9.73
C LYS A 155 0.34 -42.64 11.10
N VAL A 156 1.58 -42.76 11.54
CA VAL A 156 2.04 -42.23 12.85
C VAL A 156 1.93 -40.71 12.88
N VAL A 157 2.39 -40.04 11.82
CA VAL A 157 2.26 -38.58 11.66
C VAL A 157 0.80 -38.19 11.47
N GLY A 158 0.05 -38.90 10.61
CA GLY A 158 -1.37 -38.64 10.34
C GLY A 158 -2.29 -38.85 11.56
N ALA A 159 -1.89 -39.69 12.52
CA ALA A 159 -2.57 -39.86 13.81
C ALA A 159 -2.28 -38.72 14.82
N GLY A 160 -1.40 -37.77 14.47
CA GLY A 160 -1.04 -36.63 15.33
C GLY A 160 -0.17 -36.99 16.53
N ILE A 161 0.54 -38.13 16.50
CA ILE A 161 1.40 -38.55 17.60
C ILE A 161 2.68 -37.71 17.57
N SER A 162 2.87 -36.90 18.61
CA SER A 162 4.03 -36.00 18.76
C SER A 162 5.32 -36.75 19.15
N VAL A 163 5.85 -37.57 18.24
CA VAL A 163 7.20 -38.15 18.30
C VAL A 163 8.27 -37.06 18.13
N ALA A 164 9.44 -37.26 18.73
CA ALA A 164 10.54 -36.30 18.72
C ALA A 164 11.47 -36.45 17.50
N ALA A 165 11.50 -37.64 16.88
CA ALA A 165 12.08 -37.89 15.56
C ALA A 165 11.51 -39.20 15.00
N VAL A 166 11.43 -39.31 13.66
CA VAL A 166 11.19 -40.57 12.94
C VAL A 166 12.16 -40.67 11.79
N GLU A 167 13.01 -41.69 11.82
CA GLU A 167 14.07 -41.91 10.85
C GLU A 167 13.83 -43.24 10.12
N ILE A 168 14.23 -43.33 8.86
CA ILE A 168 14.24 -44.58 8.09
C ILE A 168 15.67 -44.94 7.69
N LEU A 169 16.01 -46.23 7.72
CA LEU A 169 17.14 -46.82 7.02
C LEU A 169 16.62 -47.99 6.16
N ASP A 170 17.10 -48.14 4.93
CA ASP A 170 16.71 -49.26 4.07
C ASP A 170 17.56 -50.53 4.31
N ASP A 171 17.12 -51.66 3.75
CA ASP A 171 17.83 -52.96 3.83
C ASP A 171 19.30 -52.87 3.43
N LEU A 172 19.64 -52.05 2.42
CA LEU A 172 21.02 -51.89 1.99
C LEU A 172 21.83 -51.07 3.00
N GLN A 173 21.26 -49.99 3.56
CA GLN A 173 21.90 -49.23 4.65
C GLN A 173 22.19 -50.11 5.87
N MET A 174 21.24 -50.96 6.27
CA MET A 174 21.42 -51.88 7.40
C MET A 174 22.50 -52.94 7.13
N ARG A 175 22.54 -53.52 5.92
CA ARG A 175 23.62 -54.42 5.47
C ARG A 175 24.99 -53.74 5.51
N VAL A 176 25.07 -52.50 5.03
CA VAL A 176 26.33 -51.74 4.98
C VAL A 176 26.88 -51.48 6.38
N ILE A 177 26.03 -51.11 7.34
CA ILE A 177 26.42 -50.94 8.76
C ILE A 177 26.97 -52.26 9.35
N ASN A 178 26.32 -53.40 9.08
CA ASN A 178 26.82 -54.71 9.47
C ASN A 178 28.18 -55.03 8.82
N GLN A 179 28.32 -54.78 7.52
CA GLN A 179 29.52 -55.07 6.74
C GLN A 179 30.74 -54.27 7.21
N THR A 180 30.55 -53.00 7.60
CA THR A 180 31.64 -52.14 8.07
C THR A 180 31.98 -52.33 9.55
N GLY A 181 31.11 -52.98 10.31
CA GLY A 181 31.28 -53.13 11.77
C GLY A 181 31.17 -51.79 12.51
N SER A 182 30.39 -50.84 11.98
CA SER A 182 30.31 -49.47 12.53
C SER A 182 29.56 -49.39 13.86
N THR A 183 28.80 -50.42 14.25
CA THR A 183 28.00 -50.48 15.49
C THR A 183 28.41 -51.66 16.37
N SER A 184 28.14 -51.56 17.68
CA SER A 184 28.40 -52.61 18.68
C SER A 184 27.61 -53.91 18.42
N ARG A 185 26.39 -53.79 17.90
CA ARG A 185 25.50 -54.90 17.54
C ARG A 185 25.37 -55.08 16.03
N SER A 186 24.98 -56.29 15.64
CA SER A 186 24.51 -56.62 14.29
C SER A 186 23.00 -56.40 14.19
N TRP A 187 22.53 -56.04 13.01
CA TRP A 187 21.14 -55.68 12.72
C TRP A 187 20.49 -56.63 11.71
N GLU A 188 19.16 -56.69 11.70
CA GLU A 188 18.42 -57.33 10.60
C GLU A 188 18.59 -56.49 9.32
N GLU A 189 18.94 -57.13 8.20
CA GLU A 189 19.15 -56.46 6.90
C GLU A 189 17.82 -56.16 6.19
N VAL A 190 16.92 -55.46 6.88
CA VAL A 190 15.58 -55.12 6.42
C VAL A 190 15.29 -53.63 6.67
N PRO A 191 14.35 -53.01 5.92
CA PRO A 191 13.93 -51.64 6.17
C PRO A 191 13.48 -51.42 7.61
N THR A 192 14.09 -50.45 8.28
CA THR A 192 13.94 -50.23 9.72
C THR A 192 13.61 -48.77 9.99
N LEU A 193 12.56 -48.53 10.78
CA LEU A 193 12.26 -47.21 11.35
C LEU A 193 12.89 -47.06 12.73
N PHE A 194 13.39 -45.87 13.03
CA PHE A 194 13.91 -45.49 14.34
C PHE A 194 13.07 -44.31 14.85
N PHE A 195 12.47 -44.48 16.03
CA PHE A 195 11.62 -43.49 16.67
C PHE A 195 12.31 -42.94 17.91
N LYS A 196 12.27 -41.61 18.09
CA LYS A 196 12.70 -40.94 19.31
C LYS A 196 11.49 -40.34 20.00
N PHE A 197 11.40 -40.52 21.31
CA PHE A 197 10.31 -40.02 22.16
C PHE A 197 10.89 -39.07 23.20
N ALA A 198 10.17 -38.00 23.53
CA ALA A 198 10.59 -37.02 24.53
C ALA A 198 9.37 -36.41 25.23
N GLY A 199 9.42 -36.32 26.57
CA GLY A 199 8.34 -35.71 27.34
C GLY A 199 8.39 -36.08 28.82
N THR A 200 7.22 -36.29 29.42
CA THR A 200 7.10 -36.92 30.74
C THR A 200 7.19 -38.46 30.60
N PRO A 201 7.56 -39.20 31.66
CA PRO A 201 7.56 -40.67 31.62
C PRO A 201 6.20 -41.28 31.22
N ALA A 202 5.08 -40.64 31.58
CA ALA A 202 3.74 -41.08 31.18
C ALA A 202 3.50 -40.86 29.67
N THR A 203 3.85 -39.67 29.16
CA THR A 203 3.74 -39.32 27.74
C THR A 203 4.60 -40.24 26.86
N VAL A 204 5.85 -40.49 27.24
CA VAL A 204 6.75 -41.40 26.49
C VAL A 204 6.14 -42.80 26.44
N LYS A 205 5.65 -43.33 27.57
CA LYS A 205 5.03 -44.67 27.63
C LYS A 205 3.78 -44.77 26.75
N GLU A 206 2.93 -43.74 26.73
CA GLU A 206 1.73 -43.67 25.90
C GLU A 206 2.08 -43.62 24.41
N GLN A 207 3.00 -42.73 24.02
CA GLN A 207 3.45 -42.60 22.63
C GLN A 207 4.05 -43.89 22.09
N VAL A 208 4.88 -44.57 22.88
CA VAL A 208 5.50 -45.86 22.50
C VAL A 208 4.43 -46.92 22.24
N ALA A 209 3.41 -47.03 23.10
CA ALA A 209 2.32 -48.00 22.91
C ALA A 209 1.50 -47.70 21.64
N LEU A 210 1.20 -46.42 21.36
CA LEU A 210 0.49 -46.02 20.15
C LEU A 210 1.31 -46.26 18.87
N VAL A 211 2.60 -45.93 18.88
CA VAL A 211 3.50 -46.17 17.74
C VAL A 211 3.73 -47.67 17.51
N GLN A 212 3.85 -48.47 18.56
CA GLN A 212 3.93 -49.93 18.47
C GLN A 212 2.67 -50.51 17.81
N GLN A 213 1.48 -50.05 18.21
CA GLN A 213 0.23 -50.46 17.58
C GLN A 213 0.18 -50.08 16.10
N LEU A 214 0.48 -48.84 15.73
CA LEU A 214 0.47 -48.38 14.34
C LEU A 214 1.55 -49.02 13.45
N SER A 215 2.66 -49.45 14.07
CA SER A 215 3.70 -50.25 13.42
C SER A 215 3.18 -51.65 13.10
N SER A 216 2.52 -52.30 14.06
CA SER A 216 1.84 -53.59 13.88
C SER A 216 0.75 -53.51 12.80
N ASP A 217 -0.10 -52.48 12.85
CA ASP A 217 -1.15 -52.21 11.85
C ASP A 217 -0.59 -51.88 10.45
N SER A 218 0.72 -51.71 10.33
CA SER A 218 1.45 -51.45 9.07
C SER A 218 2.38 -52.60 8.67
N GLY A 219 2.34 -53.73 9.39
CA GLY A 219 3.10 -54.94 9.07
C GLY A 219 4.53 -54.96 9.58
N SER A 220 4.83 -54.32 10.72
CA SER A 220 6.13 -54.47 11.40
C SER A 220 6.40 -55.91 11.79
N GLN A 221 7.64 -56.38 11.62
CA GLN A 221 8.07 -57.73 11.99
C GLN A 221 8.56 -57.79 13.45
N THR A 222 9.36 -56.82 13.86
CA THR A 222 9.80 -56.62 15.25
C THR A 222 9.56 -55.18 15.69
N PHE A 223 9.46 -54.97 17.01
CA PHE A 223 9.45 -53.64 17.63
C PHE A 223 10.24 -53.72 18.94
N GLU A 224 11.39 -53.06 19.01
CA GLU A 224 12.30 -53.05 20.16
C GLU A 224 12.35 -51.64 20.76
N PHE A 225 12.36 -51.53 22.08
CA PHE A 225 12.28 -50.26 22.82
C PHE A 225 13.31 -50.25 23.95
N ALA A 226 14.06 -49.16 24.06
CA ALA A 226 15.11 -48.99 25.06
C ALA A 226 14.54 -48.69 26.46
N ASN A 227 15.01 -49.45 27.45
CA ASN A 227 14.63 -49.37 28.86
C ASN A 227 15.65 -48.56 29.68
N CYS A 228 16.88 -48.42 29.19
CA CYS A 228 17.96 -47.65 29.82
C CYS A 228 18.65 -46.70 28.82
N GLN A 229 19.53 -45.83 29.33
CA GLN A 229 20.23 -44.84 28.51
C GLN A 229 21.24 -45.49 27.55
N ASP A 230 21.89 -46.59 27.94
CA ASP A 230 22.85 -47.31 27.11
C ASP A 230 22.13 -47.98 25.91
N GLU A 231 20.98 -48.61 26.14
CA GLU A 231 20.10 -49.13 25.08
C GLU A 231 19.62 -48.00 24.14
N GLN A 232 19.33 -46.79 24.64
CA GLN A 232 18.95 -45.66 23.77
C GLN A 232 20.11 -45.25 22.85
N GLN A 233 21.35 -45.24 23.35
CA GLN A 233 22.53 -44.93 22.56
C GLN A 233 22.83 -46.03 21.53
N GLU A 234 22.74 -47.30 21.93
CA GLU A 234 22.95 -48.43 21.04
C GLU A 234 21.89 -48.47 19.93
N LEU A 235 20.59 -48.35 20.26
CA LEU A 235 19.52 -48.33 19.27
C LEU A 235 19.65 -47.17 18.27
N TRP A 236 20.09 -45.99 18.72
CA TRP A 236 20.26 -44.82 17.84
C TRP A 236 21.58 -44.82 17.06
N SER A 237 22.53 -45.72 17.38
CA SER A 237 23.88 -45.72 16.79
C SER A 237 23.86 -45.96 15.27
N ALA A 238 23.07 -46.93 14.78
CA ALA A 238 22.94 -47.23 13.35
C ALA A 238 22.55 -45.99 12.52
N ARG A 239 21.65 -45.15 13.04
CA ARG A 239 21.23 -43.92 12.36
C ARG A 239 22.33 -42.86 12.30
N LYS A 240 23.23 -42.81 13.30
CA LYS A 240 24.38 -41.89 13.30
C LYS A 240 25.48 -42.35 12.34
N GLU A 241 25.70 -43.66 12.23
CA GLU A 241 26.74 -44.24 11.38
C GLU A 241 26.34 -44.44 9.91
N ALA A 242 25.09 -44.13 9.52
CA ALA A 242 24.57 -44.39 8.18
C ALA A 242 25.43 -43.79 7.05
N LEU A 243 25.81 -42.50 7.14
CA LEU A 243 26.65 -41.87 6.12
C LEU A 243 28.06 -42.46 6.07
N TRP A 244 28.71 -42.61 7.23
CA TRP A 244 30.10 -43.06 7.32
C TRP A 244 30.27 -44.51 6.91
N SER A 245 29.33 -45.38 7.25
CA SER A 245 29.33 -46.79 6.82
C SER A 245 29.19 -46.91 5.29
N THR A 246 28.29 -46.13 4.65
CA THR A 246 28.22 -46.10 3.17
C THR A 246 29.48 -45.53 2.53
N MET A 247 30.09 -44.50 3.12
CA MET A 247 31.39 -44.00 2.63
C MET A 247 32.55 -45.00 2.81
N ALA A 248 32.50 -45.88 3.82
CA ALA A 248 33.55 -46.84 4.10
C ALA A 248 33.56 -48.06 3.15
N VAL A 249 32.46 -48.36 2.45
CA VAL A 249 32.41 -49.42 1.42
C VAL A 249 32.77 -48.93 0.00
N LYS A 250 33.24 -47.69 -0.12
CA LYS A 250 33.65 -47.06 -1.39
C LYS A 250 34.83 -47.79 -2.05
N ARG A 251 34.75 -48.04 -3.37
CA ARG A 251 35.86 -48.62 -4.15
C ARG A 251 36.89 -47.55 -4.52
N ASP A 252 38.11 -47.95 -4.85
CA ASP A 252 39.11 -47.03 -5.43
C ASP A 252 38.58 -46.42 -6.74
N GLY A 253 38.54 -45.09 -6.80
CA GLY A 253 38.02 -44.33 -7.95
C GLY A 253 36.51 -44.03 -7.92
N ASP A 254 35.75 -44.52 -6.94
CA ASP A 254 34.37 -44.08 -6.73
C ASP A 254 34.30 -42.66 -6.14
N HIS A 255 33.18 -41.99 -6.37
CA HIS A 255 32.74 -40.73 -5.78
C HIS A 255 31.47 -40.98 -4.95
N VAL A 256 31.06 -39.99 -4.15
CA VAL A 256 29.85 -40.05 -3.31
C VAL A 256 28.90 -38.93 -3.73
N TRP A 257 27.65 -39.27 -4.02
CA TRP A 257 26.57 -38.30 -4.23
C TRP A 257 25.53 -38.43 -3.12
N THR A 258 25.38 -37.39 -2.30
CA THR A 258 24.32 -37.28 -1.29
C THR A 258 23.16 -36.47 -1.86
N GLY A 259 22.04 -37.12 -2.18
CA GLY A 259 20.81 -36.48 -2.64
C GLY A 259 19.82 -36.29 -1.49
N ASP A 260 18.94 -35.29 -1.59
CA ASP A 260 17.95 -34.91 -0.58
C ASP A 260 16.73 -34.31 -1.28
N VAL A 261 15.52 -34.77 -0.93
CA VAL A 261 14.22 -34.18 -1.32
C VAL A 261 13.20 -34.36 -0.18
N ALA A 262 12.16 -33.54 -0.15
CA ALA A 262 11.02 -33.74 0.75
C ALA A 262 9.69 -33.69 -0.02
N VAL A 263 8.71 -34.48 0.40
CA VAL A 263 7.37 -34.57 -0.22
C VAL A 263 6.27 -34.60 0.86
N PRO A 264 5.00 -34.29 0.51
CA PRO A 264 3.88 -34.52 1.40
C PRO A 264 3.82 -35.99 1.87
N MET A 265 3.42 -36.21 3.14
CA MET A 265 3.38 -37.53 3.77
C MET A 265 2.65 -38.62 2.98
N SER A 266 1.63 -38.24 2.20
CA SER A 266 0.88 -39.15 1.33
C SER A 266 1.69 -39.69 0.16
N GLN A 267 2.71 -38.97 -0.30
CA GLN A 267 3.55 -39.31 -1.45
C GLN A 267 4.89 -39.97 -1.05
N LEU A 268 5.29 -39.85 0.22
CA LEU A 268 6.54 -40.41 0.76
C LEU A 268 6.75 -41.91 0.43
N PRO A 269 5.74 -42.80 0.52
CA PRO A 269 5.93 -44.21 0.20
C PRO A 269 6.19 -44.48 -1.29
N ASP A 270 5.70 -43.62 -2.19
CA ASP A 270 5.89 -43.78 -3.63
C ASP A 270 7.27 -43.29 -4.06
N ILE A 271 7.66 -42.08 -3.68
CA ILE A 271 8.96 -41.53 -4.09
C ILE A 271 10.16 -42.34 -3.58
N ILE A 272 10.11 -42.85 -2.34
CA ILE A 272 11.19 -43.68 -1.77
C ILE A 272 11.31 -45.01 -2.56
N VAL A 273 10.19 -45.66 -2.82
CA VAL A 273 10.17 -46.95 -3.55
C VAL A 273 10.68 -46.77 -4.97
N GLU A 274 10.21 -45.74 -5.67
CA GLU A 274 10.59 -45.53 -7.06
C GLU A 274 12.03 -45.02 -7.21
N THR A 275 12.53 -44.21 -6.27
CA THR A 275 13.95 -43.79 -6.25
C THR A 275 14.85 -45.01 -6.02
N LYS A 276 14.48 -45.90 -5.09
CA LYS A 276 15.19 -47.16 -4.87
C LYS A 276 15.19 -48.05 -6.11
N LEU A 277 14.04 -48.21 -6.77
CA LEU A 277 13.94 -48.94 -8.03
C LEU A 277 14.78 -48.30 -9.15
N SER A 278 14.86 -46.97 -9.21
CA SER A 278 15.66 -46.24 -10.19
C SER A 278 17.15 -46.55 -10.02
N MET A 279 17.69 -46.48 -8.79
CA MET A 279 19.08 -46.88 -8.49
C MET A 279 19.38 -48.33 -8.89
N VAL A 280 18.48 -49.26 -8.54
CA VAL A 280 18.62 -50.69 -8.87
C VAL A 280 18.60 -50.93 -10.38
N ASN A 281 17.65 -50.31 -11.10
CA ASN A 281 17.53 -50.44 -12.56
C ASN A 281 18.71 -49.80 -13.31
N ALA A 282 19.30 -48.73 -12.77
CA ALA A 282 20.51 -48.10 -13.28
C ALA A 282 21.81 -48.90 -12.97
N GLY A 283 21.71 -49.96 -12.15
CA GLY A 283 22.85 -50.76 -11.72
C GLY A 283 23.80 -50.00 -10.79
N LEU A 284 23.27 -49.09 -9.98
CA LEU A 284 24.03 -48.20 -9.09
C LEU A 284 23.91 -48.65 -7.63
N PHE A 285 24.99 -48.46 -6.88
CA PHE A 285 24.99 -48.71 -5.44
C PHE A 285 24.58 -47.44 -4.70
N GLY A 286 23.48 -47.48 -3.96
CA GLY A 286 23.08 -46.36 -3.11
C GLY A 286 22.13 -46.77 -2.00
N THR A 287 22.40 -46.27 -0.79
CA THR A 287 21.60 -46.52 0.41
C THR A 287 20.57 -45.41 0.62
N ILE A 288 19.51 -45.71 1.36
CA ILE A 288 18.49 -44.73 1.77
C ILE A 288 18.51 -44.55 3.29
N VAL A 289 18.59 -43.30 3.70
CA VAL A 289 18.40 -42.83 5.07
C VAL A 289 17.47 -41.61 5.02
N GLY A 290 16.69 -41.29 6.05
CA GLY A 290 15.80 -40.12 5.95
C GLY A 290 15.10 -39.69 7.23
N HIS A 291 14.99 -38.37 7.40
CA HIS A 291 14.13 -37.66 8.37
C HIS A 291 12.65 -37.77 7.95
N VAL A 292 12.16 -39.00 7.83
CA VAL A 292 10.84 -39.32 7.26
C VAL A 292 9.67 -38.77 8.09
N GLY A 293 9.88 -38.45 9.36
CA GLY A 293 8.91 -37.74 10.21
C GLY A 293 8.52 -36.35 9.68
N ASP A 294 9.37 -35.75 8.84
CA ASP A 294 9.14 -34.46 8.16
C ASP A 294 8.87 -34.62 6.65
N GLY A 295 8.74 -35.86 6.16
CA GLY A 295 8.51 -36.17 4.74
C GLY A 295 9.78 -36.15 3.91
N ASN A 296 10.94 -36.13 4.57
CA ASN A 296 12.25 -35.97 3.99
C ASN A 296 13.03 -37.30 3.92
N PHE A 297 13.73 -37.53 2.82
CA PHE A 297 14.68 -38.64 2.72
C PHE A 297 15.88 -38.29 1.83
N HIS A 298 16.95 -39.04 2.04
CA HIS A 298 18.23 -38.89 1.37
C HIS A 298 18.61 -40.18 0.64
N ILE A 299 19.40 -40.03 -0.41
CA ILE A 299 20.17 -41.11 -1.03
C ILE A 299 21.65 -40.87 -0.79
N ILE A 300 22.41 -41.93 -0.49
CA ILE A 300 23.87 -41.88 -0.44
C ILE A 300 24.37 -42.85 -1.51
N MET A 301 24.68 -42.31 -2.69
CA MET A 301 25.04 -43.10 -3.87
C MET A 301 26.55 -43.12 -4.10
N LEU A 302 27.10 -44.28 -4.44
CA LEU A 302 28.49 -44.48 -4.82
C LEU A 302 28.56 -44.74 -6.33
N TYR A 303 29.45 -44.04 -7.02
CA TYR A 303 29.59 -44.15 -8.48
C TYR A 303 31.02 -43.82 -8.94
N ASN A 304 31.56 -44.54 -9.92
CA ASN A 304 32.80 -44.15 -10.60
C ASN A 304 32.51 -43.30 -11.87
N ASP A 305 33.57 -42.80 -12.52
CA ASP A 305 33.46 -41.95 -13.72
C ASP A 305 32.66 -42.58 -14.88
N ALA A 306 32.59 -43.92 -14.99
CA ALA A 306 31.82 -44.64 -16.01
C ALA A 306 30.35 -44.93 -15.60
N GLU A 307 30.03 -44.72 -14.32
CA GLU A 307 28.67 -44.79 -13.75
C GLU A 307 28.01 -43.41 -13.66
N ARG A 308 28.79 -42.33 -13.75
CA ARG A 308 28.39 -40.93 -13.55
C ARG A 308 27.12 -40.50 -14.28
N GLU A 309 27.02 -40.73 -15.60
CA GLU A 309 25.84 -40.32 -16.39
C GLU A 309 24.55 -40.97 -15.88
N ARG A 310 24.63 -42.24 -15.43
CA ARG A 310 23.49 -42.94 -14.83
C ARG A 310 23.17 -42.38 -13.44
N ALA A 311 24.19 -42.06 -12.64
CA ALA A 311 24.01 -41.46 -11.31
C ALA A 311 23.36 -40.07 -11.40
N GLU A 312 23.84 -39.21 -12.30
CA GLU A 312 23.25 -37.91 -12.60
C GLU A 312 21.78 -38.07 -13.01
N HIS A 313 21.45 -38.98 -13.94
CA HIS A 313 20.07 -39.23 -14.36
C HIS A 313 19.15 -39.65 -13.20
N VAL A 314 19.59 -40.56 -12.32
CA VAL A 314 18.77 -40.99 -11.16
C VAL A 314 18.54 -39.83 -10.19
N VAL A 315 19.53 -38.96 -9.96
CA VAL A 315 19.37 -37.75 -9.12
C VAL A 315 18.42 -36.75 -9.78
N HIS A 316 18.59 -36.47 -11.08
CA HIS A 316 17.69 -35.60 -11.85
C HIS A 316 16.23 -36.07 -11.79
N ASP A 317 16.00 -37.37 -11.98
CA ASP A 317 14.66 -37.98 -11.93
C ASP A 317 14.05 -37.92 -10.52
N MET A 318 14.83 -38.18 -9.47
CA MET A 318 14.38 -38.07 -8.08
C MET A 318 13.92 -36.64 -7.75
N VAL A 319 14.71 -35.64 -8.10
CA VAL A 319 14.39 -34.22 -7.84
C VAL A 319 13.19 -33.77 -8.66
N LYS A 320 13.13 -34.13 -9.94
CA LYS A 320 11.98 -33.80 -10.80
C LYS A 320 10.69 -34.44 -10.29
N ARG A 321 10.75 -35.70 -9.84
CA ARG A 321 9.61 -36.42 -9.29
C ARG A 321 9.13 -35.86 -7.96
N ALA A 322 10.03 -35.38 -7.10
CA ALA A 322 9.64 -34.69 -5.88
C ALA A 322 8.73 -33.50 -6.19
N ILE A 323 9.11 -32.65 -7.15
CA ILE A 323 8.30 -31.51 -7.61
C ILE A 323 6.95 -31.97 -8.20
N GLU A 324 6.97 -33.00 -9.06
CA GLU A 324 5.74 -33.58 -9.65
C GLU A 324 4.78 -34.19 -8.61
N LEU A 325 5.29 -34.52 -7.41
CA LEU A 325 4.53 -35.02 -6.26
C LEU A 325 4.26 -33.93 -5.20
N GLU A 326 4.23 -32.65 -5.60
CA GLU A 326 3.97 -31.49 -4.71
C GLU A 326 5.02 -31.31 -3.59
N GLY A 327 6.21 -31.87 -3.77
CA GLY A 327 7.37 -31.72 -2.90
C GLY A 327 8.37 -30.65 -3.35
N THR A 328 9.55 -30.68 -2.74
CA THR A 328 10.62 -29.68 -2.92
C THR A 328 11.96 -30.33 -3.27
N VAL A 329 12.82 -29.58 -3.98
CA VAL A 329 14.16 -30.01 -4.44
C VAL A 329 15.13 -30.36 -3.32
N SER A 330 14.87 -29.92 -2.09
CA SER A 330 15.75 -30.10 -0.94
C SER A 330 14.92 -29.99 0.35
N GLY A 331 14.98 -31.00 1.23
CA GLY A 331 14.35 -30.91 2.55
C GLY A 331 15.18 -30.10 3.53
N GLU A 332 16.51 -30.25 3.50
CA GLU A 332 17.41 -29.61 4.47
C GLU A 332 18.79 -29.20 3.91
N HIS A 333 19.30 -29.82 2.85
CA HIS A 333 20.65 -29.54 2.36
C HIS A 333 20.81 -28.13 1.75
N GLY A 334 19.72 -27.52 1.27
CA GLY A 334 19.73 -26.27 0.51
C GLY A 334 19.82 -26.48 -1.01
N VAL A 335 20.00 -25.39 -1.75
CA VAL A 335 20.02 -25.33 -3.22
C VAL A 335 21.45 -25.37 -3.75
N GLY A 336 22.33 -24.55 -3.16
CA GLY A 336 23.75 -24.46 -3.48
C GLY A 336 24.04 -24.25 -4.96
N LEU A 337 25.06 -24.95 -5.46
CA LEU A 337 25.42 -24.94 -6.88
C LEU A 337 24.75 -26.05 -7.69
N VAL A 338 24.30 -27.11 -7.02
CA VAL A 338 23.88 -28.38 -7.64
C VAL A 338 22.40 -28.36 -8.03
N LYS A 339 21.54 -27.77 -7.19
CA LYS A 339 20.07 -27.85 -7.34
C LYS A 339 19.40 -26.57 -7.82
N ARG A 340 20.16 -25.50 -8.08
CA ARG A 340 19.60 -24.23 -8.55
C ARG A 340 18.66 -24.39 -9.75
N ASP A 341 19.08 -25.14 -10.75
CA ASP A 341 18.46 -25.07 -12.07
C ASP A 341 17.03 -25.68 -12.07
N TYR A 342 16.65 -26.39 -10.99
CA TYR A 342 15.29 -26.84 -10.72
C TYR A 342 14.39 -25.79 -10.04
N LEU A 343 14.91 -24.68 -9.51
CA LEU A 343 14.08 -23.69 -8.79
C LEU A 343 12.99 -23.09 -9.68
N ASN A 344 13.25 -22.92 -10.99
CA ASN A 344 12.22 -22.47 -11.94
C ASN A 344 11.13 -23.53 -12.15
N HIS A 345 11.44 -24.82 -11.97
CA HIS A 345 10.49 -25.93 -12.10
C HIS A 345 9.62 -26.07 -10.85
N GLU A 346 10.19 -25.84 -9.65
CA GLU A 346 9.43 -25.87 -8.39
C GLU A 346 8.62 -24.59 -8.15
N LEU A 347 9.24 -23.41 -8.30
CA LEU A 347 8.66 -22.13 -7.83
C LEU A 347 8.18 -21.21 -8.95
N GLY A 348 8.49 -21.53 -10.21
CA GLY A 348 8.20 -20.71 -11.37
C GLY A 348 9.10 -19.48 -11.53
N GLU A 349 9.26 -19.02 -12.78
CA GLU A 349 10.18 -17.92 -13.13
C GLU A 349 9.92 -16.64 -12.33
N GLY A 350 8.67 -16.25 -12.11
CA GLY A 350 8.33 -15.04 -11.34
C GLY A 350 8.87 -15.05 -9.91
N THR A 351 8.83 -16.21 -9.23
CA THR A 351 9.35 -16.36 -7.87
C THR A 351 10.87 -16.34 -7.86
N VAL A 352 11.51 -17.06 -8.77
CA VAL A 352 12.99 -17.07 -8.89
C VAL A 352 13.53 -15.71 -9.33
N ASP A 353 12.78 -14.96 -10.14
CA ASP A 353 13.11 -13.60 -10.53
C ASP A 353 12.96 -12.62 -9.36
N ALA A 354 11.95 -12.78 -8.50
CA ALA A 354 11.84 -12.02 -7.25
C ALA A 354 13.02 -12.33 -6.31
N MET A 355 13.39 -13.60 -6.16
CA MET A 355 14.61 -14.01 -5.44
C MET A 355 15.88 -13.38 -6.08
N ARG A 356 15.97 -13.35 -7.42
CA ARG A 356 17.12 -12.77 -8.15
C ARG A 356 17.22 -11.27 -7.89
N GLN A 357 16.10 -10.54 -7.88
CA GLN A 357 16.06 -9.10 -7.57
C GLN A 357 16.49 -8.79 -6.13
N LEU A 358 16.33 -9.72 -5.19
CA LEU A 358 16.83 -9.58 -3.81
C LEU A 358 18.36 -9.80 -3.77
N VAL A 359 18.87 -10.81 -4.47
CA VAL A 359 20.31 -11.12 -4.56
C VAL A 359 21.09 -10.07 -5.37
N GLU A 360 20.54 -9.55 -6.48
CA GLU A 360 21.20 -8.54 -7.33
C GLU A 360 21.45 -7.21 -6.60
N LYS A 361 20.58 -6.85 -5.65
CA LYS A 361 20.79 -5.70 -4.75
C LYS A 361 21.91 -5.94 -3.73
N SER A 362 22.30 -7.20 -3.52
CA SER A 362 23.32 -7.66 -2.58
C SER A 362 24.62 -8.07 -3.29
N PHE A 363 24.99 -7.37 -4.37
CA PHE A 363 26.04 -7.71 -5.36
C PHE A 363 27.42 -8.17 -4.80
N VAL A 364 27.75 -7.84 -3.55
CA VAL A 364 29.00 -8.25 -2.86
C VAL A 364 28.99 -9.73 -2.44
N MET A 365 27.78 -10.25 -2.18
CA MET A 365 27.48 -11.60 -1.70
C MET A 365 27.02 -12.54 -2.81
N ALA A 366 26.68 -11.99 -3.99
CA ALA A 366 26.18 -12.68 -5.16
C ALA A 366 27.26 -13.45 -5.94
N ASP A 367 27.91 -14.39 -5.26
CA ASP A 367 28.47 -15.57 -5.91
C ASP A 367 27.27 -16.40 -6.40
N SER A 368 27.22 -16.77 -7.69
CA SER A 368 26.02 -17.35 -8.32
C SER A 368 25.80 -18.80 -7.90
N LYS A 369 25.29 -18.97 -6.68
CA LYS A 369 24.98 -20.23 -6.02
C LYS A 369 23.50 -20.53 -6.20
N VAL A 370 22.68 -20.18 -5.20
CA VAL A 370 21.20 -20.29 -5.21
C VAL A 370 20.58 -19.83 -6.54
N ILE A 371 21.10 -18.74 -7.14
CA ILE A 371 20.51 -18.14 -8.34
C ILE A 371 21.58 -17.80 -9.38
N ALA A 372 21.26 -18.11 -10.65
CA ALA A 372 22.09 -17.82 -11.80
C ALA A 372 21.92 -16.35 -12.14
N THR A 373 22.91 -15.53 -11.77
CA THR A 373 23.03 -14.19 -12.34
C THR A 373 23.57 -14.32 -13.76
N LYS A 374 22.94 -13.68 -14.74
CA LYS A 374 23.38 -13.76 -16.14
C LYS A 374 24.84 -13.28 -16.25
N PRO A 375 25.69 -13.96 -17.05
CA PRO A 375 27.05 -13.49 -17.26
C PRO A 375 27.01 -12.10 -17.89
N THR A 376 27.53 -11.10 -17.17
CA THR A 376 27.79 -9.79 -17.76
C THR A 376 28.92 -9.97 -18.77
N GLY A 377 28.59 -9.80 -20.05
CA GLY A 377 29.55 -9.95 -21.15
C GLY A 377 30.83 -9.14 -20.94
N GLU A 378 31.93 -9.68 -21.45
CA GLU A 378 33.27 -9.10 -21.29
C GLU A 378 33.33 -7.65 -21.80
N GLY A 379 34.19 -6.82 -21.18
CA GLY A 379 34.70 -5.64 -21.87
C GLY A 379 34.18 -4.26 -21.45
N ARG A 380 33.98 -3.97 -20.16
CA ARG A 380 34.13 -2.57 -19.68
C ARG A 380 35.61 -2.15 -19.60
N ARG A 381 36.27 -2.09 -20.76
CA ARG A 381 37.55 -1.41 -21.00
C ARG A 381 37.45 -0.59 -22.31
N SER A 382 37.44 0.73 -22.17
CA SER A 382 37.83 1.76 -23.16
C SER A 382 37.62 1.46 -24.67
N GLY A 383 36.64 2.09 -25.32
CA GLY A 383 36.52 2.07 -26.78
C GLY A 383 35.25 2.72 -27.34
N VAL A 384 35.27 3.05 -28.64
CA VAL A 384 34.31 3.86 -29.41
C VAL A 384 34.28 3.22 -30.82
N GLU A 385 33.20 3.17 -31.62
CA GLU A 385 32.08 4.10 -31.80
C GLU A 385 30.70 3.40 -31.97
N HIS A 386 29.79 4.05 -32.72
CA HIS A 386 28.45 3.65 -33.18
C HIS A 386 28.47 2.56 -34.30
N VAL A 387 27.39 1.91 -34.78
CA VAL A 387 25.92 2.19 -34.81
C VAL A 387 25.08 0.89 -34.61
N GLU A 388 23.82 1.08 -34.21
CA GLU A 388 22.67 0.19 -33.92
C GLU A 388 22.28 -0.88 -34.97
N GLU A 389 21.62 -1.96 -34.52
CA GLU A 389 20.18 -2.19 -34.79
C GLU A 389 19.52 -3.14 -33.75
N GLU A 390 18.18 -3.16 -33.72
CA GLU A 390 17.31 -3.37 -32.54
C GLU A 390 17.17 -4.81 -31.99
N LEU A 391 17.06 -4.93 -30.65
CA LEU A 391 16.29 -5.99 -29.96
C LEU A 391 15.91 -5.60 -28.51
N GLY A 392 14.65 -5.25 -28.28
CA GLY A 392 13.92 -5.37 -26.99
C GLY A 392 14.41 -4.59 -25.76
N LYS A 393 14.04 -3.30 -25.65
CA LYS A 393 14.07 -2.53 -24.38
C LYS A 393 12.85 -2.82 -23.47
N PRO A 394 12.90 -2.49 -22.16
CA PRO A 394 12.04 -3.12 -21.16
C PRO A 394 10.65 -2.48 -20.98
N ASN A 395 9.64 -3.33 -20.82
CA ASN A 395 8.28 -3.02 -20.37
C ASN A 395 8.00 -3.91 -19.15
N VAL A 396 7.54 -3.45 -17.97
CA VAL A 396 7.09 -2.15 -17.43
C VAL A 396 7.58 -2.18 -15.95
N ILE A 397 8.07 -1.15 -15.24
CA ILE A 397 7.50 0.16 -14.90
C ILE A 397 8.65 1.20 -14.79
N SER A 398 9.14 1.71 -15.93
CA SER A 398 10.05 2.87 -15.93
C SER A 398 9.80 3.89 -17.04
N GLU A 399 9.00 3.58 -18.08
CA GLU A 399 8.72 4.53 -19.18
C GLU A 399 7.48 5.42 -18.94
N ASP A 400 6.44 4.92 -18.24
CA ASP A 400 5.18 5.66 -18.04
C ASP A 400 5.20 6.66 -16.87
N VAL A 401 6.20 6.61 -15.98
CA VAL A 401 6.36 7.60 -14.90
C VAL A 401 7.05 8.84 -15.48
N ASN A 402 6.29 9.62 -16.26
CA ASN A 402 6.70 10.92 -16.83
C ASN A 402 6.76 12.04 -15.75
N HIS A 403 7.37 11.74 -14.61
CA HIS A 403 7.51 12.61 -13.45
C HIS A 403 8.94 13.18 -13.37
N PRO A 404 9.13 14.48 -13.08
CA PRO A 404 10.46 15.12 -13.10
C PRO A 404 11.42 14.69 -11.97
N ASP A 405 11.03 13.72 -11.14
CA ASP A 405 11.91 12.99 -10.22
C ASP A 405 11.18 11.71 -9.79
N PRO A 406 11.46 10.53 -10.39
CA PRO A 406 10.81 9.28 -10.03
C PRO A 406 11.39 8.68 -8.74
N GLU A 407 12.62 9.05 -8.36
CA GLU A 407 13.39 8.44 -7.26
C GLU A 407 12.62 8.40 -5.94
N LEU A 408 12.01 9.51 -5.50
CA LEU A 408 11.30 9.56 -4.22
C LEU A 408 10.00 8.73 -4.22
N TYR A 409 9.37 8.56 -5.38
CA TYR A 409 8.18 7.72 -5.55
C TYR A 409 8.56 6.23 -5.62
N ILE A 410 9.66 5.91 -6.32
CA ILE A 410 10.25 4.57 -6.35
C ILE A 410 10.76 4.17 -4.95
N GLU A 411 11.40 5.08 -4.21
CA GLU A 411 11.82 4.87 -2.82
C GLU A 411 10.63 4.64 -1.90
N ALA A 412 9.55 5.43 -2.04
CA ALA A 412 8.32 5.24 -1.27
C ALA A 412 7.65 3.89 -1.58
N LEU A 413 7.61 3.48 -2.85
CA LEU A 413 7.11 2.18 -3.29
C LEU A 413 7.97 1.01 -2.80
N ALA A 414 9.29 1.11 -2.91
CA ALA A 414 10.23 0.08 -2.48
C ALA A 414 10.26 -0.09 -0.95
N ARG A 415 10.04 1.01 -0.21
CA ARG A 415 10.06 1.01 1.26
C ARG A 415 8.71 0.71 1.90
N TYR A 416 7.62 1.05 1.20
CA TYR A 416 6.26 0.81 1.65
C TYR A 416 5.41 0.10 0.57
N PRO A 417 5.74 -1.15 0.19
CA PRO A 417 5.22 -1.81 -1.01
C PRO A 417 3.75 -2.25 -0.91
N ASN A 418 3.18 -2.32 0.29
CA ASN A 418 1.75 -2.54 0.53
C ASN A 418 1.26 -1.66 1.68
N ASP A 419 -0.05 -1.54 1.89
CA ASP A 419 -0.56 -0.57 2.89
C ASP A 419 -0.30 -0.98 4.34
N GLU A 420 -0.05 -2.26 4.58
CA GLU A 420 0.30 -2.83 5.88
C GLU A 420 1.74 -2.47 6.31
N SER A 421 2.61 -2.13 5.36
CA SER A 421 3.97 -1.65 5.62
C SER A 421 4.03 -0.28 6.31
N ILE A 422 2.95 0.50 6.24
CA ILE A 422 2.88 1.84 6.80
C ILE A 422 2.40 1.73 8.25
N ASP A 423 3.26 2.04 9.22
CA ASP A 423 2.84 2.14 10.62
C ASP A 423 1.67 3.12 10.77
N GLN A 424 0.53 2.63 11.26
CA GLN A 424 -0.68 3.43 11.44
C GLN A 424 -0.50 4.59 12.44
N VAL A 425 0.43 4.47 13.41
CA VAL A 425 0.70 5.53 14.37
C VAL A 425 1.49 6.65 13.70
N ALA A 426 2.54 6.33 12.96
CA ALA A 426 3.25 7.26 12.08
C ALA A 426 2.32 7.88 11.03
N GLU A 427 1.46 7.09 10.36
CA GLU A 427 0.52 7.60 9.35
C GLU A 427 -0.43 8.65 9.96
N LYS A 428 -1.03 8.37 11.12
CA LYS A 428 -1.91 9.32 11.83
C LYS A 428 -1.16 10.57 12.30
N LYS A 429 0.11 10.44 12.71
CA LYS A 429 0.97 11.57 13.09
C LYS A 429 1.29 12.47 11.88
N VAL A 430 1.68 11.86 10.75
CA VAL A 430 1.92 12.54 9.47
C VAL A 430 0.64 13.24 9.00
N LEU A 431 -0.51 12.57 8.98
CA LEU A 431 -1.81 13.15 8.62
C LEU A 431 -2.13 14.38 9.47
N ARG A 432 -2.03 14.28 10.81
CA ARG A 432 -2.29 15.42 11.71
C ARG A 432 -1.34 16.60 11.45
N LYS A 433 -0.09 16.31 11.05
CA LYS A 433 0.91 17.33 10.68
C LYS A 433 0.57 17.99 9.33
N ILE A 434 0.07 17.23 8.35
CA ILE A 434 -0.47 17.74 7.08
C ILE A 434 -1.70 18.62 7.34
N ASP A 435 -2.65 18.15 8.15
CA ASP A 435 -3.87 18.88 8.52
C ASP A 435 -3.54 20.28 9.06
N MET A 436 -2.66 20.34 10.07
CA MET A 436 -2.23 21.59 10.71
C MET A 436 -1.43 22.51 9.77
N ARG A 437 -0.87 21.99 8.67
CA ARG A 437 -0.07 22.75 7.71
C ARG A 437 -0.88 23.28 6.54
N ILE A 438 -1.85 22.50 6.04
CA ILE A 438 -2.59 22.79 4.80
C ILE A 438 -3.99 23.37 5.08
N LEU A 439 -4.76 22.79 6.01
CA LEU A 439 -6.17 23.19 6.20
C LEU A 439 -6.34 24.65 6.67
N PRO A 440 -5.50 25.22 7.56
CA PRO A 440 -5.58 26.64 7.90
C PRO A 440 -5.29 27.54 6.70
N LEU A 441 -4.35 27.16 5.83
CA LEU A 441 -3.98 27.95 4.66
C LEU A 441 -5.12 28.01 3.63
N LEU A 442 -5.72 26.85 3.34
CA LEU A 442 -6.88 26.76 2.45
C LEU A 442 -8.12 27.40 3.07
N GLY A 443 -8.37 27.22 4.36
CA GLY A 443 -9.51 27.78 5.07
C GLY A 443 -9.51 29.31 5.11
N ILE A 444 -8.40 29.94 5.48
CA ILE A 444 -8.27 31.40 5.44
C ILE A 444 -8.36 31.92 3.99
N CYS A 445 -7.87 31.17 3.00
CA CYS A 445 -8.09 31.51 1.60
C CYS A 445 -9.57 31.46 1.21
N TYR A 446 -10.32 30.44 1.68
CA TYR A 446 -11.75 30.29 1.41
C TYR A 446 -12.62 31.33 2.11
N PHE A 447 -12.19 31.80 3.29
CA PHE A 447 -12.78 32.95 3.96
C PHE A 447 -12.74 34.19 3.07
N PHE A 448 -11.55 34.57 2.59
CA PHE A 448 -11.40 35.74 1.71
C PHE A 448 -12.15 35.58 0.39
N TYR A 449 -12.11 34.39 -0.22
CA TYR A 449 -12.90 34.03 -1.40
C TYR A 449 -14.39 34.35 -1.19
N TYR A 450 -14.99 33.90 -0.09
CA TYR A 450 -16.42 34.10 0.12
C TYR A 450 -16.80 35.50 0.62
N VAL A 451 -15.90 36.18 1.33
CA VAL A 451 -16.07 37.60 1.65
C VAL A 451 -16.16 38.43 0.36
N ASP A 452 -15.32 38.19 -0.66
CA ASP A 452 -15.47 38.86 -1.96
C ASP A 452 -16.80 38.53 -2.65
N LYS A 453 -17.19 37.24 -2.73
CA LYS A 453 -18.49 36.83 -3.31
C LYS A 453 -19.68 37.60 -2.75
N THR A 454 -19.62 37.95 -1.47
CA THR A 454 -20.67 38.70 -0.78
C THR A 454 -20.42 40.22 -0.72
N THR A 455 -19.21 40.70 -1.03
CA THR A 455 -18.84 42.14 -1.00
C THR A 455 -19.73 42.97 -1.92
N LEU A 456 -20.06 42.51 -3.14
CA LEU A 456 -21.01 43.22 -4.00
C LEU A 456 -22.42 43.35 -3.37
N SER A 457 -22.82 42.38 -2.56
CA SER A 457 -24.12 42.36 -1.87
C SER A 457 -24.17 43.31 -0.67
N TYR A 458 -23.07 43.46 0.07
CA TYR A 458 -22.95 44.48 1.12
C TYR A 458 -22.84 45.89 0.51
N ALA A 459 -22.01 46.07 -0.52
CA ALA A 459 -21.90 47.31 -1.27
C ALA A 459 -23.26 47.81 -1.80
N ALA A 460 -24.14 46.90 -2.21
CA ALA A 460 -25.49 47.20 -2.67
C ALA A 460 -26.42 47.83 -1.61
N ILE A 461 -26.19 47.59 -0.32
CA ILE A 461 -26.93 48.23 0.78
C ILE A 461 -26.23 49.49 1.32
N PHE A 462 -24.95 49.69 0.97
CA PHE A 462 -24.11 50.86 1.29
C PHE A 462 -23.91 51.84 0.10
N GLY A 463 -24.94 52.01 -0.73
CA GLY A 463 -25.01 53.12 -1.70
C GLY A 463 -24.41 52.90 -3.09
N LEU A 464 -23.81 51.74 -3.39
CA LEU A 464 -23.23 51.41 -4.72
C LEU A 464 -24.17 51.74 -5.90
N LYS A 465 -25.46 51.42 -5.75
CA LYS A 465 -26.46 51.61 -6.81
C LYS A 465 -26.70 53.08 -7.14
N ASP A 466 -26.65 53.93 -6.13
CA ASP A 466 -26.93 55.35 -6.24
C ASP A 466 -25.68 56.10 -6.73
N ASP A 467 -24.51 55.83 -6.14
CA ASP A 467 -23.21 56.41 -6.52
C ASP A 467 -22.82 56.11 -7.98
N LEU A 468 -23.08 54.89 -8.45
CA LEU A 468 -22.82 54.50 -9.85
C LEU A 468 -24.03 54.71 -10.80
N ASN A 469 -25.15 55.26 -10.30
CA ASN A 469 -26.39 55.52 -11.06
C ASN A 469 -26.87 54.29 -11.87
N LEU A 470 -26.95 53.14 -11.21
CA LEU A 470 -27.27 51.84 -11.85
C LEU A 470 -28.76 51.75 -12.21
N LYS A 471 -29.05 51.35 -13.45
CA LYS A 471 -30.41 51.31 -14.02
C LYS A 471 -30.82 49.91 -14.45
N GLY A 472 -32.10 49.59 -14.25
CA GLY A 472 -32.70 48.33 -14.70
C GLY A 472 -31.97 47.11 -14.13
N ASP A 473 -31.46 46.27 -15.03
CA ASP A 473 -30.79 45.01 -14.68
C ASP A 473 -29.26 45.17 -14.54
N GLN A 474 -28.72 46.39 -14.54
CA GLN A 474 -27.27 46.63 -14.41
C GLN A 474 -26.66 46.03 -13.14
N TYR A 475 -27.40 45.98 -12.02
CA TYR A 475 -26.93 45.30 -10.82
C TYR A 475 -26.79 43.78 -11.03
N SER A 476 -27.76 43.13 -11.69
CA SER A 476 -27.68 41.72 -12.08
C SER A 476 -26.51 41.48 -13.06
N TRP A 477 -26.27 42.40 -14.00
CA TRP A 477 -25.10 42.33 -14.88
C TRP A 477 -23.77 42.48 -14.14
N LEU A 478 -23.65 43.38 -13.15
CA LEU A 478 -22.44 43.47 -12.32
C LEU A 478 -22.21 42.17 -11.53
N SER A 479 -23.28 41.60 -10.97
CA SER A 479 -23.24 40.30 -10.29
C SER A 479 -22.75 39.18 -11.23
N SER A 480 -23.38 39.01 -12.40
CA SER A 480 -23.02 37.96 -13.36
C SER A 480 -21.69 38.19 -14.10
N SER A 481 -21.26 39.44 -14.32
CA SER A 481 -20.07 39.78 -15.15
C SER A 481 -18.78 39.12 -14.68
N PHE A 482 -18.60 39.03 -13.37
CA PHE A 482 -17.52 38.29 -12.73
C PHE A 482 -17.38 36.87 -13.30
N TYR A 483 -18.51 36.17 -13.43
CA TYR A 483 -18.56 34.76 -13.84
C TYR A 483 -18.28 34.57 -15.33
N PHE A 484 -18.40 35.60 -16.18
CA PHE A 484 -17.94 35.54 -17.58
C PHE A 484 -16.42 35.52 -17.68
N GLY A 485 -15.73 36.31 -16.85
CA GLY A 485 -14.26 36.25 -16.73
C GLY A 485 -13.79 34.88 -16.28
N TRP A 486 -14.46 34.33 -15.26
CA TRP A 486 -14.21 32.97 -14.78
C TRP A 486 -14.46 31.92 -15.88
N LEU A 487 -15.61 31.97 -16.56
CA LEU A 487 -15.97 31.03 -17.64
C LEU A 487 -14.91 30.95 -18.74
N ILE A 488 -14.39 32.10 -19.18
CA ILE A 488 -13.38 32.18 -20.25
C ILE A 488 -12.02 31.67 -19.75
N TRP A 489 -11.63 32.01 -18.52
CA TRP A 489 -10.29 31.72 -18.00
C TRP A 489 -10.15 30.36 -17.31
N ALA A 490 -11.25 29.74 -16.88
CA ALA A 490 -11.24 28.47 -16.13
C ALA A 490 -10.47 27.35 -16.86
N ILE A 491 -10.74 27.13 -18.14
CA ILE A 491 -10.04 26.08 -18.90
C ILE A 491 -8.56 26.46 -19.17
N PRO A 492 -8.23 27.66 -19.73
CA PRO A 492 -6.84 28.08 -19.90
C PRO A 492 -6.01 28.02 -18.60
N SER A 493 -6.57 28.50 -17.49
CA SER A 493 -5.88 28.56 -16.20
C SER A 493 -5.59 27.17 -15.62
N ASN A 494 -6.52 26.22 -15.75
CA ASN A 494 -6.27 24.82 -15.37
C ASN A 494 -5.14 24.18 -16.20
N LEU A 495 -5.07 24.46 -17.51
CA LEU A 495 -3.99 23.97 -18.38
C LEU A 495 -2.64 24.66 -18.12
N ILE A 496 -2.64 25.89 -17.56
CA ILE A 496 -1.43 26.57 -17.07
C ILE A 496 -0.99 25.96 -15.73
N MET A 497 -1.93 25.71 -14.81
CA MET A 497 -1.65 25.10 -13.50
C MET A 497 -1.01 23.72 -13.61
N GLN A 498 -1.34 22.92 -14.65
CA GLN A 498 -0.66 21.63 -14.89
C GLN A 498 0.84 21.79 -15.26
N ARG A 499 1.27 22.98 -15.71
CA ARG A 499 2.66 23.28 -16.09
C ARG A 499 3.42 24.09 -15.04
N CYS A 500 2.72 24.85 -14.21
CA CYS A 500 3.29 25.73 -13.19
C CYS A 500 3.20 25.11 -11.78
N PRO A 501 4.11 25.44 -10.84
CA PRO A 501 3.98 25.01 -9.45
C PRO A 501 2.64 25.52 -8.85
N PRO A 502 1.73 24.64 -8.35
CA PRO A 502 0.36 25.04 -8.04
C PRO A 502 0.25 26.15 -6.98
N ALA A 503 1.08 26.12 -5.94
CA ALA A 503 1.02 27.11 -4.87
C ALA A 503 1.49 28.50 -5.34
N TRP A 504 2.52 28.56 -6.20
CA TRP A 504 2.96 29.81 -6.82
C TRP A 504 1.90 30.41 -7.74
N TYR A 505 1.31 29.58 -8.61
CA TYR A 505 0.30 30.05 -9.55
C TYR A 505 -0.96 30.52 -8.83
N LEU A 506 -1.44 29.75 -7.83
CA LEU A 506 -2.55 30.13 -6.97
C LEU A 506 -2.27 31.47 -6.23
N SER A 507 -1.10 31.61 -5.61
CA SER A 507 -0.73 32.83 -4.88
C SER A 507 -0.66 34.06 -5.79
N PHE A 508 -0.09 33.94 -6.98
CA PHE A 508 -0.07 35.01 -7.98
C PHE A 508 -1.49 35.44 -8.38
N ASN A 509 -2.37 34.48 -8.64
CA ASN A 509 -3.76 34.74 -9.02
C ASN A 509 -4.54 35.44 -7.90
N ILE A 510 -4.41 34.99 -6.64
CA ILE A 510 -5.05 35.64 -5.48
C ILE A 510 -4.51 37.07 -5.29
N PHE A 511 -3.20 37.28 -5.47
CA PHE A 511 -2.60 38.62 -5.37
C PHE A 511 -3.18 39.58 -6.40
N MET A 512 -3.25 39.15 -7.68
CA MET A 512 -3.80 39.93 -8.78
C MET A 512 -5.30 40.19 -8.63
N TRP A 513 -6.06 39.20 -8.16
CA TRP A 513 -7.48 39.33 -7.83
C TRP A 513 -7.71 40.36 -6.70
N GLY A 514 -6.96 40.30 -5.60
CA GLY A 514 -7.00 41.31 -4.53
C GLY A 514 -6.62 42.72 -5.01
N ALA A 515 -5.64 42.83 -5.90
CA ALA A 515 -5.24 44.11 -6.50
C ALA A 515 -6.34 44.69 -7.42
N LEU A 516 -6.99 43.84 -8.22
CA LEU A 516 -8.14 44.24 -9.02
C LEU A 516 -9.37 44.56 -8.16
N LEU A 517 -9.54 43.92 -7.01
CA LEU A 517 -10.58 44.26 -6.06
C LEU A 517 -10.39 45.67 -5.50
N MET A 518 -9.17 46.03 -5.08
CA MET A 518 -8.85 47.41 -4.69
C MET A 518 -9.08 48.39 -5.85
N ALA A 519 -8.79 48.00 -7.09
CA ALA A 519 -9.08 48.83 -8.26
C ALA A 519 -10.59 49.04 -8.51
N GLN A 520 -11.48 48.10 -8.14
CA GLN A 520 -12.93 48.28 -8.25
C GLN A 520 -13.43 49.47 -7.42
N ALA A 521 -12.78 49.79 -6.28
CA ALA A 521 -13.10 50.97 -5.47
C ALA A 521 -12.85 52.31 -6.19
N ALA A 522 -12.05 52.32 -7.26
CA ALA A 522 -11.81 53.50 -8.11
C ALA A 522 -12.78 53.62 -9.30
N ALA A 523 -13.69 52.65 -9.50
CA ALA A 523 -14.67 52.72 -10.58
C ALA A 523 -15.65 53.88 -10.39
N GLY A 524 -15.84 54.70 -11.43
CA GLY A 524 -16.77 55.84 -11.44
C GLY A 524 -18.05 55.61 -12.26
N ASN A 525 -18.22 54.44 -12.88
CA ASN A 525 -19.42 54.09 -13.65
C ASN A 525 -19.58 52.57 -13.79
N PHE A 526 -20.75 52.14 -14.27
CA PHE A 526 -21.09 50.75 -14.57
C PHE A 526 -20.03 50.03 -15.41
N TRP A 527 -19.55 50.62 -16.52
CA TRP A 527 -18.64 49.95 -17.45
C TRP A 527 -17.24 49.72 -16.87
N GLY A 528 -16.72 50.68 -16.10
CA GLY A 528 -15.43 50.53 -15.40
C GLY A 528 -15.49 49.41 -14.36
N LEU A 529 -16.57 49.36 -13.56
CA LEU A 529 -16.76 48.29 -12.59
C LEU A 529 -16.99 46.94 -13.27
N LEU A 530 -17.79 46.88 -14.35
CA LEU A 530 -18.03 45.68 -15.15
C LEU A 530 -16.71 45.08 -15.68
N ALA A 531 -15.86 45.89 -16.29
CA ALA A 531 -14.57 45.46 -16.83
C ALA A 531 -13.63 44.92 -15.74
N LEU A 532 -13.51 45.64 -14.62
CA LEU A 532 -12.70 45.20 -13.49
C LEU A 532 -13.22 43.90 -12.85
N ARG A 533 -14.55 43.70 -12.81
CA ARG A 533 -15.16 42.45 -12.33
C ARG A 533 -14.91 41.27 -13.27
N VAL A 534 -15.00 41.46 -14.59
CA VAL A 534 -14.60 40.43 -15.58
C VAL A 534 -13.12 40.05 -15.39
N LEU A 535 -12.22 41.03 -15.26
CA LEU A 535 -10.80 40.75 -15.01
C LEU A 535 -10.57 40.04 -13.67
N SER A 536 -11.26 40.46 -12.60
CA SER A 536 -11.17 39.85 -11.27
C SER A 536 -11.58 38.37 -11.31
N GLY A 537 -12.68 38.05 -12.00
CA GLY A 537 -13.15 36.68 -12.16
C GLY A 537 -12.25 35.80 -13.03
N ALA A 538 -11.48 36.39 -13.96
CA ALA A 538 -10.45 35.64 -14.67
C ALA A 538 -9.32 35.20 -13.72
N PHE A 539 -8.81 36.08 -12.85
CA PHE A 539 -7.75 35.69 -11.89
C PHE A 539 -8.25 34.74 -10.79
N GLU A 540 -9.46 34.93 -10.27
CA GLU A 540 -10.01 34.04 -9.25
C GLU A 540 -10.30 32.61 -9.79
N ALA A 541 -10.37 32.45 -11.12
CA ALA A 541 -10.86 31.25 -11.80
C ALA A 541 -10.24 29.90 -11.39
N ILE A 542 -9.01 29.96 -10.85
CA ILE A 542 -8.21 28.80 -10.49
C ILE A 542 -8.36 28.37 -9.02
N ALA A 543 -8.99 29.19 -8.17
CA ALA A 543 -9.01 28.98 -6.72
C ALA A 543 -9.59 27.61 -6.34
N ASP A 544 -10.85 27.33 -6.66
CA ASP A 544 -11.47 26.05 -6.31
C ASP A 544 -10.79 24.82 -6.97
N PRO A 545 -10.44 24.83 -8.28
CA PRO A 545 -9.64 23.76 -8.88
C PRO A 545 -8.30 23.52 -8.18
N ALA A 546 -7.59 24.57 -7.77
CA ALA A 546 -6.32 24.45 -7.05
C ALA A 546 -6.52 23.86 -5.65
N PHE A 547 -7.56 24.26 -4.91
CA PHE A 547 -7.88 23.67 -3.61
C PHE A 547 -8.24 22.18 -3.74
N MET A 548 -8.98 21.79 -4.78
CA MET A 548 -9.30 20.38 -5.07
C MET A 548 -8.04 19.58 -5.46
N LEU A 549 -7.18 20.13 -6.32
CA LEU A 549 -5.91 19.51 -6.71
C LEU A 549 -5.03 19.27 -5.48
N ILE A 550 -4.75 20.31 -4.69
CA ILE A 550 -3.98 20.26 -3.45
C ILE A 550 -4.60 19.25 -2.47
N THR A 551 -5.91 19.28 -2.26
CA THR A 551 -6.56 18.30 -1.36
C THR A 551 -6.33 16.87 -1.86
N SER A 552 -6.45 16.62 -3.16
CA SER A 552 -6.22 15.28 -3.73
C SER A 552 -4.75 14.85 -3.83
N MET A 553 -3.80 15.78 -3.60
CA MET A 553 -2.36 15.55 -3.59
C MET A 553 -1.83 15.06 -2.23
N TYR A 554 -2.52 15.40 -1.13
CA TYR A 554 -2.07 15.06 0.24
C TYR A 554 -3.01 14.13 1.03
N TYR A 555 -4.27 13.97 0.59
CA TYR A 555 -5.30 13.20 1.33
C TYR A 555 -5.90 12.06 0.51
N THR A 556 -6.21 10.94 1.16
CA THR A 556 -6.79 9.75 0.52
C THR A 556 -8.28 9.97 0.15
N ARG A 557 -8.84 9.12 -0.74
CA ARG A 557 -10.26 9.19 -1.18
C ARG A 557 -11.27 9.08 -0.03
N GLU A 558 -10.89 8.47 1.10
CA GLU A 558 -11.70 8.40 2.32
C GLU A 558 -11.63 9.67 3.16
N GLU A 559 -10.47 10.32 3.17
CA GLU A 559 -10.21 11.55 3.93
C GLU A 559 -10.77 12.79 3.24
N GLN A 560 -10.67 12.84 1.90
CA GLN A 560 -11.04 13.97 1.05
C GLN A 560 -12.38 14.61 1.42
N PRO A 561 -13.52 13.88 1.59
CA PRO A 561 -14.79 14.50 1.97
C PRO A 561 -14.66 15.35 3.25
N SER A 562 -14.07 14.79 4.31
CA SER A 562 -13.91 15.48 5.59
C SER A 562 -12.98 16.70 5.51
N ARG A 563 -11.97 16.66 4.62
CA ARG A 563 -11.00 17.74 4.47
C ARG A 563 -11.51 18.86 3.57
N ILE A 564 -12.25 18.51 2.51
CA ILE A 564 -13.04 19.47 1.73
C ILE A 564 -14.04 20.17 2.67
N SER A 565 -14.81 19.42 3.49
CA SER A 565 -15.68 20.04 4.49
C SER A 565 -14.94 20.95 5.48
N ALA A 566 -13.72 20.60 5.90
CA ALA A 566 -12.95 21.39 6.87
C ALA A 566 -12.51 22.76 6.32
N TRP A 567 -11.99 22.84 5.08
CA TRP A 567 -11.65 24.13 4.48
C TRP A 567 -12.88 24.86 3.91
N TYR A 568 -13.85 24.16 3.35
CA TYR A 568 -15.08 24.76 2.83
C TYR A 568 -16.00 25.26 3.96
N ALA A 569 -15.90 24.75 5.20
CA ALA A 569 -16.61 25.35 6.35
C ALA A 569 -16.27 26.84 6.56
N TRP A 570 -15.09 27.29 6.12
CA TRP A 570 -14.73 28.70 6.14
C TRP A 570 -15.57 29.56 5.18
N ASN A 571 -16.39 28.95 4.30
CA ASN A 571 -17.49 29.61 3.59
C ASN A 571 -18.44 30.30 4.57
N GLY A 572 -18.95 29.56 5.57
CA GLY A 572 -19.85 30.09 6.58
C GLY A 572 -19.17 31.11 7.50
N ILE A 573 -17.89 30.87 7.83
CA ILE A 573 -17.06 31.86 8.54
C ILE A 573 -16.90 33.15 7.70
N GLY A 574 -16.78 33.02 6.37
CA GLY A 574 -16.74 34.13 5.42
C GLY A 574 -18.06 34.90 5.32
N VAL A 575 -19.22 34.22 5.32
CA VAL A 575 -20.54 34.88 5.40
C VAL A 575 -20.60 35.77 6.66
N ALA A 576 -20.26 35.20 7.82
CA ALA A 576 -20.33 35.87 9.11
C ALA A 576 -19.28 36.99 9.24
N GLY A 577 -18.05 36.72 8.81
CA GLY A 577 -16.97 37.70 8.77
C GLY A 577 -17.26 38.84 7.82
N GLY A 578 -17.83 38.58 6.64
CA GLY A 578 -18.29 39.60 5.70
C GLY A 578 -19.35 40.51 6.32
N GLY A 579 -20.33 39.95 7.04
CA GLY A 579 -21.33 40.73 7.77
C GLY A 579 -20.74 41.61 8.87
N LEU A 580 -19.74 41.09 9.61
CA LEU A 580 -19.03 41.83 10.66
C LEU A 580 -18.09 42.92 10.11
N ILE A 581 -17.42 42.65 8.98
CA ILE A 581 -16.60 43.62 8.23
C ILE A 581 -17.51 44.72 7.67
N GLY A 582 -18.62 44.37 7.01
CA GLY A 582 -19.59 45.32 6.48
C GLY A 582 -20.21 46.20 7.57
N TYR A 583 -20.55 45.62 8.74
CA TYR A 583 -21.00 46.40 9.90
C TYR A 583 -19.92 47.40 10.37
N GLY A 584 -18.65 46.98 10.47
CA GLY A 584 -17.54 47.86 10.83
C GLY A 584 -17.31 48.97 9.80
N ILE A 585 -17.37 48.65 8.51
CA ILE A 585 -17.19 49.60 7.41
C ILE A 585 -18.36 50.59 7.31
N GLY A 586 -19.58 50.16 7.63
CA GLY A 586 -20.75 51.02 7.77
C GLY A 586 -20.62 52.13 8.82
N HIS A 587 -19.64 52.04 9.74
CA HIS A 587 -19.32 53.09 10.71
C HIS A 587 -18.17 54.02 10.27
N ILE A 588 -17.49 53.74 9.15
CA ILE A 588 -16.38 54.56 8.66
C ILE A 588 -16.94 55.86 8.07
N LYS A 589 -16.65 56.98 8.75
CA LYS A 589 -16.91 58.35 8.25
C LYS A 589 -15.68 58.86 7.51
N GLY A 590 -15.46 58.33 6.31
CA GLY A 590 -14.30 58.60 5.47
C GLY A 590 -14.54 59.65 4.38
N ALA A 591 -13.56 59.78 3.48
CA ALA A 591 -13.64 60.65 2.29
C ALA A 591 -14.21 59.93 1.05
N LEU A 592 -14.46 58.62 1.15
CA LEU A 592 -15.09 57.79 0.13
C LEU A 592 -16.42 57.25 0.64
N GLU A 593 -17.32 56.90 -0.27
CA GLU A 593 -18.55 56.15 0.05
C GLU A 593 -18.23 54.81 0.72
N SER A 594 -19.06 54.39 1.69
CA SER A 594 -18.80 53.20 2.52
C SER A 594 -18.54 51.94 1.69
N TRP A 595 -19.26 51.75 0.58
CA TRP A 595 -19.06 50.59 -0.30
C TRP A 595 -17.64 50.51 -0.89
N ARG A 596 -16.97 51.65 -1.14
CA ARG A 596 -15.61 51.68 -1.71
C ARG A 596 -14.58 51.16 -0.70
N TYR A 597 -14.81 51.39 0.59
CA TYR A 597 -13.96 50.85 1.65
C TYR A 597 -14.04 49.32 1.74
N GLU A 598 -15.17 48.68 1.40
CA GLU A 598 -15.27 47.22 1.38
C GLU A 598 -14.29 46.60 0.38
N PHE A 599 -14.31 47.08 -0.87
CA PHE A 599 -13.40 46.64 -1.93
C PHE A 599 -11.92 46.92 -1.60
N LEU A 600 -11.60 48.06 -0.96
CA LEU A 600 -10.24 48.39 -0.52
C LEU A 600 -9.76 47.47 0.61
N VAL A 601 -10.55 47.31 1.67
CA VAL A 601 -10.16 46.55 2.87
C VAL A 601 -10.05 45.06 2.56
N VAL A 602 -11.06 44.48 1.89
CA VAL A 602 -11.04 43.07 1.50
C VAL A 602 -9.89 42.83 0.52
N GLY A 603 -9.71 43.69 -0.48
CA GLY A 603 -8.66 43.53 -1.50
C GLY A 603 -7.24 43.59 -0.93
N ALA A 604 -7.00 44.52 0.01
CA ALA A 604 -5.73 44.63 0.71
C ALA A 604 -5.42 43.36 1.54
N PHE A 605 -6.41 42.82 2.26
CA PHE A 605 -6.24 41.56 2.99
C PHE A 605 -6.03 40.36 2.07
N CYS A 606 -6.75 40.26 0.94
CA CYS A 606 -6.53 39.23 -0.08
C CYS A 606 -5.10 39.26 -0.63
N SER A 607 -4.61 40.44 -1.07
CA SER A 607 -3.25 40.59 -1.58
C SER A 607 -2.18 40.34 -0.52
N PHE A 608 -2.40 40.75 0.74
CA PHE A 608 -1.49 40.41 1.84
C PHE A 608 -1.45 38.91 2.14
N TRP A 609 -2.61 38.24 2.17
CA TRP A 609 -2.69 36.80 2.38
C TRP A 609 -2.03 36.00 1.25
N ALA A 610 -2.14 36.47 0.01
CA ALA A 610 -1.44 35.89 -1.14
C ALA A 610 0.09 35.88 -0.98
N ILE A 611 0.67 36.93 -0.38
CA ILE A 611 2.11 36.98 -0.07
C ILE A 611 2.46 35.89 0.97
N ILE A 612 1.62 35.67 1.99
CA ILE A 612 1.83 34.61 2.97
C ILE A 612 1.74 33.22 2.32
N LEU A 613 0.73 32.99 1.48
CA LEU A 613 0.57 31.72 0.75
C LEU A 613 1.78 31.39 -0.13
N CYS A 614 2.36 32.39 -0.80
CA CYS A 614 3.55 32.25 -1.64
C CYS A 614 4.73 31.58 -0.93
N PHE A 615 4.94 31.88 0.36
CA PHE A 615 6.01 31.29 1.18
C PHE A 615 5.55 30.05 1.97
N MET A 616 4.27 29.98 2.36
CA MET A 616 3.78 28.97 3.31
C MET A 616 3.17 27.72 2.68
N LEU A 617 2.58 27.83 1.49
CA LEU A 617 1.82 26.78 0.84
C LEU A 617 2.75 25.87 -0.01
N PRO A 618 2.82 24.55 0.27
CA PRO A 618 3.75 23.66 -0.42
C PRO A 618 3.26 23.30 -1.82
N ASN A 619 4.19 23.21 -2.79
CA ASN A 619 3.87 22.88 -4.17
C ASN A 619 3.69 21.37 -4.42
N SER A 620 4.28 20.52 -3.57
CA SER A 620 4.23 19.06 -3.67
C SER A 620 4.71 18.37 -2.39
N PRO A 621 4.38 17.08 -2.16
CA PRO A 621 4.91 16.26 -1.06
C PRO A 621 6.45 16.27 -0.94
N ARG A 622 7.17 16.46 -2.05
CA ARG A 622 8.63 16.67 -2.05
C ARG A 622 9.02 18.00 -1.40
N THR A 623 8.36 19.09 -1.80
CA THR A 623 8.72 20.47 -1.44
C THR A 623 8.12 20.96 -0.12
N ILE A 624 7.24 20.18 0.50
CA ILE A 624 6.69 20.51 1.82
C ILE A 624 7.80 20.63 2.87
N TRP A 625 7.78 21.72 3.62
CA TRP A 625 8.80 22.06 4.62
C TRP A 625 8.35 21.65 6.03
N GLY A 626 9.32 21.39 6.90
CA GLY A 626 9.06 20.93 8.27
C GLY A 626 8.72 19.44 8.38
N PHE A 627 8.77 18.69 7.28
CA PHE A 627 8.65 17.22 7.25
C PHE A 627 10.02 16.59 6.96
N ASP A 628 10.35 15.52 7.67
CA ASP A 628 11.57 14.73 7.41
C ASP A 628 11.41 13.79 6.20
N ARG A 629 12.45 13.01 5.87
CA ARG A 629 12.43 12.11 4.69
C ARG A 629 11.43 10.96 4.89
N GLU A 630 11.35 10.38 6.09
CA GLU A 630 10.43 9.26 6.38
C GLU A 630 8.97 9.71 6.30
N GLU A 631 8.65 10.86 6.93
CA GLU A 631 7.30 11.44 6.88
C GLU A 631 6.87 11.75 5.43
N LYS A 632 7.81 12.13 4.54
CA LYS A 632 7.54 12.35 3.11
C LYS A 632 7.33 11.04 2.34
N LEU A 633 8.09 9.98 2.64
CA LEU A 633 7.88 8.66 2.03
C LEU A 633 6.52 8.09 2.43
N ILE A 634 6.13 8.19 3.71
CA ILE A 634 4.79 7.80 4.20
C ILE A 634 3.69 8.61 3.50
N MET A 635 3.89 9.93 3.36
CA MET A 635 2.96 10.84 2.67
C MET A 635 2.75 10.47 1.20
N ILE A 636 3.76 9.93 0.51
CA ILE A 636 3.65 9.45 -0.87
C ILE A 636 3.03 8.05 -0.93
N ALA A 637 3.54 7.11 -0.13
CA ALA A 637 3.11 5.71 -0.15
C ALA A 637 1.60 5.53 0.10
N ARG A 638 1.06 6.25 1.10
CA ARG A 638 -0.38 6.18 1.44
C ARG A 638 -1.32 6.60 0.31
N MET A 639 -0.83 7.38 -0.66
CA MET A 639 -1.65 7.85 -1.79
C MET A 639 -1.94 6.76 -2.82
N ARG A 640 -1.24 5.61 -2.77
CA ARG A 640 -1.55 4.38 -3.52
C ARG A 640 -3.03 4.00 -3.44
N ARG A 641 -3.63 4.12 -2.25
CA ARG A 641 -5.05 3.81 -1.95
C ARG A 641 -6.03 4.48 -2.92
N ASN A 642 -5.64 5.57 -3.57
CA ASN A 642 -6.54 6.33 -4.42
C ASN A 642 -6.75 5.68 -5.80
N GLN A 643 -5.76 4.96 -6.35
CA GLN A 643 -5.80 4.41 -7.72
C GLN A 643 -6.05 5.47 -8.83
N THR A 644 -5.49 6.67 -8.67
CA THR A 644 -5.72 7.83 -9.57
C THR A 644 -4.48 8.28 -10.37
N GLY A 645 -3.36 7.55 -10.31
CA GLY A 645 -2.10 7.94 -10.95
C GLY A 645 -1.33 9.07 -10.25
N ILE A 646 -0.07 9.27 -10.64
CA ILE A 646 0.79 10.38 -10.19
C ILE A 646 0.48 11.66 -11.01
N GLU A 647 0.69 12.84 -10.41
CA GLU A 647 0.66 14.14 -11.09
C GLU A 647 1.58 14.14 -12.33
N GLN A 648 1.01 14.39 -13.52
CA GLN A 648 1.78 14.52 -14.77
C GLN A 648 1.68 15.95 -15.34
N ARG A 649 2.84 16.50 -15.76
CA ARG A 649 2.93 17.83 -16.40
C ARG A 649 2.62 17.83 -17.90
N LYS A 650 2.44 16.64 -18.51
CA LYS A 650 2.09 16.47 -19.93
C LYS A 650 0.57 16.32 -20.08
N ILE A 651 0.02 16.94 -21.12
CA ILE A 651 -1.40 16.82 -21.46
C ILE A 651 -1.62 15.56 -22.29
N ASN A 652 -2.48 14.67 -21.82
CA ASN A 652 -2.92 13.47 -22.55
C ASN A 652 -4.23 13.77 -23.30
N TRP A 653 -4.13 13.97 -24.63
CA TRP A 653 -5.27 14.26 -25.49
C TRP A 653 -6.29 13.11 -25.60
N GLY A 654 -5.86 11.86 -25.42
CA GLY A 654 -6.76 10.70 -25.37
C GLY A 654 -7.71 10.79 -24.18
N GLN A 655 -7.16 11.08 -23.00
CA GLN A 655 -7.95 11.32 -21.78
C GLN A 655 -8.89 12.54 -21.91
N ILE A 656 -8.45 13.64 -22.54
CA ILE A 656 -9.32 14.80 -22.81
C ILE A 656 -10.50 14.41 -23.70
N LYS A 657 -10.24 13.65 -24.78
CA LYS A 657 -11.30 13.14 -25.66
C LYS A 657 -12.26 12.22 -24.91
N GLU A 658 -11.75 11.34 -24.04
CA GLU A 658 -12.60 10.52 -23.18
C GLU A 658 -13.47 11.39 -22.26
N ALA A 659 -12.90 12.42 -21.62
CA ALA A 659 -13.62 13.33 -20.72
C ALA A 659 -14.87 13.94 -21.40
N TYR A 660 -14.76 14.43 -22.63
CA TYR A 660 -15.89 15.01 -23.37
C TYR A 660 -16.90 13.97 -23.88
N CYS A 661 -16.45 12.75 -24.16
CA CYS A 661 -17.32 11.64 -24.57
C CYS A 661 -17.98 10.89 -23.39
N ASP A 662 -17.56 11.14 -22.15
CA ASP A 662 -18.11 10.50 -20.96
C ASP A 662 -19.38 11.22 -20.47
N TYR A 663 -20.51 10.51 -20.45
CA TYR A 663 -21.78 11.04 -19.97
C TYR A 663 -21.71 11.50 -18.49
N LYS A 664 -20.81 10.92 -17.68
CA LYS A 664 -20.62 11.29 -16.27
C LYS A 664 -20.11 12.73 -16.14
N THR A 665 -19.26 13.19 -17.06
CA THR A 665 -18.78 14.59 -17.14
C THR A 665 -19.95 15.55 -17.33
N TRP A 666 -20.89 15.21 -18.20
CA TRP A 666 -22.07 16.03 -18.47
C TRP A 666 -23.09 16.01 -17.32
N LEU A 667 -23.22 14.90 -16.59
CA LEU A 667 -23.97 14.86 -15.33
C LEU A 667 -23.35 15.78 -14.28
N PHE A 668 -22.02 15.80 -14.11
CA PHE A 668 -21.34 16.74 -13.20
C PHE A 668 -21.42 18.20 -13.67
N THR A 669 -21.43 18.45 -14.98
CA THR A 669 -21.65 19.79 -15.56
C THR A 669 -23.06 20.29 -15.24
N LEU A 670 -24.07 19.43 -15.42
CA LEU A 670 -25.47 19.71 -15.09
C LEU A 670 -25.65 19.93 -13.58
N LEU A 671 -25.02 19.12 -12.74
CA LEU A 671 -25.00 19.31 -11.29
C LEU A 671 -24.39 20.68 -10.92
N GLY A 672 -23.23 21.03 -11.51
CA GLY A 672 -22.59 22.32 -11.32
C GLY A 672 -23.51 23.49 -11.64
N PHE A 673 -24.18 23.42 -12.80
CA PHE A 673 -25.19 24.41 -13.22
C PHE A 673 -26.34 24.52 -12.21
N VAL A 674 -27.01 23.41 -11.91
CA VAL A 674 -28.21 23.40 -11.06
C VAL A 674 -27.87 23.84 -9.62
N ALA A 675 -26.83 23.29 -9.01
CA ALA A 675 -26.44 23.59 -7.62
C ALA A 675 -25.95 25.04 -7.42
N ASN A 676 -25.53 25.72 -8.49
CA ASN A 676 -25.09 27.11 -8.43
C ASN A 676 -26.16 28.13 -8.82
N VAL A 677 -27.32 27.72 -9.32
CA VAL A 677 -28.48 28.62 -9.43
C VAL A 677 -28.89 29.15 -8.04
N PRO A 678 -28.96 28.34 -6.97
CA PRO A 678 -29.10 28.86 -5.60
C PRO A 678 -27.98 29.80 -5.18
N ASN A 679 -26.72 29.43 -5.45
CA ASN A 679 -25.55 30.18 -5.00
C ASN A 679 -25.53 31.62 -5.54
N GLY A 680 -25.66 31.81 -6.87
CA GLY A 680 -25.57 33.13 -7.49
C GLY A 680 -26.65 34.10 -7.02
N GLY A 681 -27.84 33.59 -6.74
CA GLY A 681 -28.96 34.38 -6.21
C GLY A 681 -28.74 34.77 -4.75
N ILE A 682 -28.46 33.79 -3.88
CA ILE A 682 -28.28 34.04 -2.43
C ILE A 682 -27.07 34.93 -2.18
N SER A 683 -25.91 34.66 -2.81
CA SER A 683 -24.67 35.42 -2.57
C SER A 683 -24.79 36.90 -2.93
N ASN A 684 -25.53 37.25 -4.00
CA ASN A 684 -25.62 38.62 -4.50
C ASN A 684 -26.86 39.39 -4.03
N PHE A 685 -27.94 38.70 -3.63
CA PHE A 685 -29.22 39.35 -3.24
C PHE A 685 -29.65 39.08 -1.79
N SER A 686 -28.93 38.28 -1.00
CA SER A 686 -29.31 37.98 0.40
C SER A 686 -29.50 39.24 1.25
N THR A 687 -28.59 40.22 1.20
CA THR A 687 -28.74 41.48 1.94
C THR A 687 -29.99 42.26 1.50
N LEU A 688 -30.29 42.29 0.20
CA LEU A 688 -31.46 42.96 -0.36
C LEU A 688 -32.77 42.24 0.00
N VAL A 689 -32.76 40.91 0.09
CA VAL A 689 -33.88 40.09 0.57
C VAL A 689 -34.13 40.32 2.05
N ILE A 690 -33.07 40.33 2.88
CA ILE A 690 -33.15 40.53 4.34
C ILE A 690 -33.59 41.96 4.68
N LYS A 691 -32.96 42.99 4.09
CA LYS A 691 -33.43 44.39 4.18
C LYS A 691 -34.88 44.54 3.70
N GLY A 692 -35.26 43.71 2.73
CA GLY A 692 -36.63 43.53 2.23
C GLY A 692 -37.66 43.01 3.24
N LEU A 693 -37.23 42.46 4.37
CA LEU A 693 -38.10 42.03 5.49
C LEU A 693 -38.36 43.17 6.49
N GLY A 694 -37.66 44.31 6.38
CA GLY A 694 -37.88 45.50 7.22
C GLY A 694 -36.74 45.87 8.17
N PHE A 695 -35.62 45.14 8.15
CA PHE A 695 -34.42 45.44 8.96
C PHE A 695 -33.65 46.64 8.41
N ASP A 696 -32.92 47.36 9.28
CA ASP A 696 -32.05 48.46 8.85
C ASP A 696 -30.78 47.96 8.12
N THR A 697 -29.97 48.88 7.59
CA THR A 697 -28.74 48.53 6.83
C THR A 697 -27.69 47.81 7.69
N LEU A 698 -27.48 48.24 8.94
CA LEU A 698 -26.47 47.69 9.85
C LEU A 698 -26.97 46.38 10.48
N GLU A 699 -28.24 46.31 10.86
CA GLU A 699 -28.91 45.06 11.25
C GLU A 699 -28.83 44.02 10.12
N THR A 700 -29.14 44.40 8.88
CA THR A 700 -29.03 43.52 7.71
C THR A 700 -27.62 42.95 7.55
N ALA A 701 -26.58 43.76 7.79
CA ALA A 701 -25.19 43.28 7.75
C ALA A 701 -24.91 42.25 8.85
N LEU A 702 -25.34 42.51 10.10
CA LEU A 702 -25.20 41.57 11.22
C LEU A 702 -26.01 40.28 11.05
N LEU A 703 -27.15 40.32 10.36
CA LEU A 703 -27.99 39.15 10.06
C LEU A 703 -27.34 38.17 9.05
N GLY A 704 -26.17 38.51 8.49
CA GLY A 704 -25.28 37.53 7.85
C GLY A 704 -24.60 36.56 8.83
N ILE A 705 -24.38 36.96 10.09
CA ILE A 705 -23.67 36.14 11.10
C ILE A 705 -24.43 34.84 11.44
N PRO A 706 -25.74 34.85 11.74
CA PRO A 706 -26.50 33.62 11.97
C PRO A 706 -26.52 32.69 10.75
N GLN A 707 -26.61 33.25 9.53
CA GLN A 707 -26.54 32.47 8.29
C GLN A 707 -25.18 31.78 8.15
N GLY A 708 -24.09 32.51 8.39
CA GLY A 708 -22.75 31.95 8.35
C GLY A 708 -22.53 30.83 9.37
N ALA A 709 -22.97 31.04 10.62
CA ALA A 709 -22.92 30.02 11.66
C ALA A 709 -23.71 28.75 11.28
N LEU A 710 -24.93 28.91 10.73
CA LEU A 710 -25.73 27.78 10.26
C LEU A 710 -25.09 27.05 9.08
N VAL A 711 -24.44 27.75 8.13
CA VAL A 711 -23.68 27.11 7.05
C VAL A 711 -22.52 26.27 7.60
N VAL A 712 -21.77 26.74 8.60
CA VAL A 712 -20.74 25.94 9.29
C VAL A 712 -21.36 24.68 9.92
N VAL A 713 -22.49 24.82 10.62
CA VAL A 713 -23.21 23.70 11.24
C VAL A 713 -23.68 22.69 10.19
N TRP A 714 -24.30 23.13 9.08
CA TRP A 714 -24.76 22.24 8.01
C TRP A 714 -23.60 21.47 7.37
N ILE A 715 -22.49 22.13 7.05
CA ILE A 715 -21.31 21.47 6.47
C ILE A 715 -20.71 20.45 7.46
N GLY A 716 -20.62 20.81 8.74
CA GLY A 716 -20.17 19.91 9.81
C GLY A 716 -21.07 18.68 9.98
N LEU A 717 -22.39 18.88 9.98
CA LEU A 717 -23.38 17.79 10.03
C LEU A 717 -23.31 16.90 8.79
N GLY A 718 -23.10 17.45 7.59
CA GLY A 718 -22.91 16.68 6.36
C GLY A 718 -21.65 15.81 6.41
N ALA A 719 -20.54 16.34 6.92
CA ALA A 719 -19.30 15.62 7.13
C ALA A 719 -19.45 14.48 8.18
N LEU A 720 -20.16 14.75 9.28
CA LEU A 720 -20.46 13.74 10.31
C LEU A 720 -21.39 12.65 9.79
N ALA A 721 -22.46 13.00 9.08
CA ALA A 721 -23.38 12.04 8.45
C ALA A 721 -22.63 11.13 7.47
N ASN A 722 -21.79 11.70 6.61
CA ASN A 722 -20.96 10.93 5.69
C ASN A 722 -19.95 10.00 6.40
N ARG A 723 -19.48 10.36 7.61
CA ARG A 723 -18.54 9.53 8.39
C ARG A 723 -19.23 8.36 9.11
N TYR A 724 -20.47 8.54 9.56
CA TYR A 724 -21.20 7.52 10.34
C TYR A 724 -22.16 6.66 9.51
N MET A 725 -22.55 7.09 8.31
CA MET A 725 -23.33 6.26 7.40
C MET A 725 -22.48 5.13 6.79
N PRO A 726 -23.10 4.01 6.35
CA PRO A 726 -22.39 2.91 5.69
C PRO A 726 -21.64 3.35 4.43
N HIS A 727 -20.64 2.55 4.02
CA HIS A 727 -19.90 2.76 2.77
C HIS A 727 -20.86 2.93 1.56
N ASN A 728 -20.48 3.81 0.63
CA ASN A 728 -21.28 4.18 -0.55
C ASN A 728 -22.67 4.80 -0.22
N SER A 729 -22.67 5.74 0.73
CA SER A 729 -23.84 6.58 1.09
C SER A 729 -23.75 8.05 0.66
N ARG A 730 -22.73 8.47 -0.10
CA ARG A 730 -22.46 9.89 -0.41
C ARG A 730 -23.64 10.56 -1.11
N THR A 731 -24.26 9.92 -2.10
CA THR A 731 -25.44 10.51 -2.78
C THR A 731 -26.65 10.61 -1.86
N LEU A 732 -26.78 9.73 -0.86
CA LEU A 732 -27.88 9.77 0.12
C LEU A 732 -27.68 10.90 1.11
N VAL A 733 -26.44 11.16 1.55
CA VAL A 733 -26.11 12.34 2.38
C VAL A 733 -26.47 13.61 1.62
N CYS A 734 -26.05 13.75 0.35
CA CYS A 734 -26.44 14.88 -0.49
C CYS A 734 -27.97 15.05 -0.56
N ALA A 735 -28.70 13.98 -0.89
CA ALA A 735 -30.17 13.99 -0.99
C ALA A 735 -30.87 14.38 0.33
N ILE A 736 -30.40 13.90 1.49
CA ILE A 736 -30.97 14.25 2.80
C ILE A 736 -30.81 15.75 3.08
N PHE A 737 -29.66 16.34 2.76
CA PHE A 737 -29.38 17.76 3.01
C PHE A 737 -30.02 18.72 1.99
N MET A 738 -30.67 18.21 0.94
CA MET A 738 -31.60 18.99 0.10
C MET A 738 -32.92 19.30 0.80
N ILE A 739 -33.40 18.40 1.67
CA ILE A 739 -34.75 18.47 2.26
C ILE A 739 -34.96 19.77 3.07
N PRO A 740 -34.04 20.21 3.96
CA PRO A 740 -34.22 21.46 4.70
C PRO A 740 -34.20 22.70 3.79
N THR A 741 -33.37 22.72 2.74
CA THR A 741 -33.33 23.81 1.75
C THR A 741 -34.63 23.90 0.94
N ILE A 742 -35.19 22.76 0.50
CA ILE A 742 -36.47 22.70 -0.21
C ILE A 742 -37.60 23.19 0.70
N ALA A 743 -37.65 22.70 1.94
CA ALA A 743 -38.62 23.12 2.95
C ALA A 743 -38.49 24.63 3.29
N GLY A 744 -37.26 25.14 3.42
CA GLY A 744 -36.98 26.57 3.65
C GLY A 744 -37.43 27.46 2.49
N SER A 745 -37.11 27.07 1.25
CA SER A 745 -37.52 27.83 0.05
C SER A 745 -39.05 27.84 -0.12
N LEU A 746 -39.70 26.68 0.08
CA LEU A 746 -41.15 26.56 0.03
C LEU A 746 -41.82 27.35 1.16
N GLY A 747 -41.29 27.25 2.39
CA GLY A 747 -41.75 28.01 3.54
C GLY A 747 -41.63 29.52 3.34
N PHE A 748 -40.52 30.01 2.77
CA PHE A 748 -40.34 31.44 2.48
C PHE A 748 -41.36 31.98 1.48
N LEU A 749 -41.74 31.16 0.49
CA LEU A 749 -42.72 31.50 -0.56
C LEU A 749 -44.17 31.46 -0.06
N LEU A 750 -44.50 30.53 0.83
CA LEU A 750 -45.86 30.32 1.35
C LEU A 750 -46.17 31.10 2.64
N ALA A 751 -45.16 31.50 3.41
CA ALA A 751 -45.35 32.16 4.70
C ALA A 751 -46.10 33.50 4.59
N PRO A 752 -46.98 33.83 5.55
CA PRO A 752 -47.66 35.12 5.63
C PRO A 752 -46.69 36.31 5.61
N LYS A 753 -47.14 37.44 5.04
CA LYS A 753 -46.28 38.62 4.78
C LYS A 753 -45.78 39.30 6.06
N ASP A 754 -46.60 39.20 7.10
CA ASP A 754 -46.42 39.69 8.47
C ASP A 754 -45.49 38.79 9.31
N ALA A 755 -45.29 37.54 8.93
CA ALA A 755 -44.42 36.59 9.63
C ALA A 755 -42.92 36.78 9.30
N TYR A 756 -42.39 38.01 9.43
CA TYR A 756 -41.02 38.37 9.02
C TYR A 756 -39.93 37.50 9.67
N VAL A 757 -40.07 37.18 10.97
CA VAL A 757 -39.15 36.25 11.69
C VAL A 757 -39.23 34.84 11.10
N GLY A 758 -40.43 34.32 10.85
CA GLY A 758 -40.61 33.00 10.25
C GLY A 758 -40.03 32.92 8.84
N ARG A 759 -40.15 34.00 8.06
CA ARG A 759 -39.52 34.12 6.73
C ARG A 759 -37.99 34.20 6.82
N LEU A 760 -37.44 34.91 7.80
CA LEU A 760 -35.99 34.91 8.04
C LEU A 760 -35.47 33.50 8.41
N VAL A 761 -36.17 32.77 9.28
CA VAL A 761 -35.83 31.36 9.60
C VAL A 761 -35.91 30.46 8.37
N CYS A 762 -36.97 30.60 7.55
CA CYS A 762 -37.09 29.86 6.28
C CYS A 762 -35.96 30.18 5.30
N PHE A 763 -35.52 31.45 5.24
CA PHE A 763 -34.36 31.85 4.45
C PHE A 763 -33.07 31.21 4.97
N TYR A 764 -32.87 31.15 6.29
CA TYR A 764 -31.69 30.50 6.88
C TYR A 764 -31.64 28.98 6.66
N LEU A 765 -32.80 28.30 6.63
CA LEU A 765 -32.88 26.88 6.25
C LEU A 765 -32.40 26.62 4.82
N THR A 766 -32.42 27.62 3.92
CA THR A 766 -31.87 27.48 2.56
C THR A 766 -30.37 27.27 2.51
N GLY A 767 -29.63 27.43 3.62
CA GLY A 767 -28.19 27.17 3.70
C GLY A 767 -27.78 25.69 3.65
N SER A 768 -28.70 24.74 3.84
CA SER A 768 -28.32 23.32 3.97
C SER A 768 -27.75 22.69 2.70
N TYR A 769 -28.10 23.21 1.51
CA TYR A 769 -27.54 22.76 0.23
C TYR A 769 -26.02 22.86 0.14
N GLN A 770 -25.37 23.77 0.89
CA GLN A 770 -23.90 23.88 0.90
C GLN A 770 -23.24 22.57 1.40
N ALA A 771 -23.89 21.84 2.32
CA ALA A 771 -23.43 20.53 2.75
C ALA A 771 -23.53 19.48 1.63
N SER A 772 -24.63 19.50 0.86
CA SER A 772 -24.80 18.65 -0.33
C SER A 772 -23.73 18.93 -1.38
N PHE A 773 -23.50 20.22 -1.69
CA PHE A 773 -22.47 20.64 -2.65
C PHE A 773 -21.07 20.21 -2.24
N VAL A 774 -20.69 20.40 -0.97
CA VAL A 774 -19.40 19.94 -0.41
C VAL A 774 -19.20 18.43 -0.55
N ILE A 775 -20.22 17.62 -0.23
CA ILE A 775 -20.12 16.17 -0.38
C ILE A 775 -20.11 15.76 -1.86
N SER A 776 -20.80 16.49 -2.75
CA SER A 776 -20.81 16.18 -4.19
C SER A 776 -19.51 16.55 -4.92
N LEU A 777 -18.77 17.58 -4.47
CA LEU A 777 -17.39 17.82 -4.92
C LEU A 777 -16.48 16.61 -4.64
N SER A 778 -16.70 15.90 -3.52
CA SER A 778 -15.96 14.67 -3.20
C SER A 778 -16.33 13.49 -4.10
N LEU A 779 -17.53 13.48 -4.70
CA LEU A 779 -17.90 12.47 -5.70
C LEU A 779 -17.07 12.64 -6.96
N ILE A 780 -16.75 13.85 -7.39
CA ILE A 780 -15.93 14.10 -8.59
C ILE A 780 -14.52 13.57 -8.40
N THR A 781 -13.84 14.03 -7.35
CA THR A 781 -12.45 13.64 -7.05
C THR A 781 -12.31 12.14 -6.79
N SER A 782 -13.39 11.46 -6.39
CA SER A 782 -13.43 10.01 -6.15
C SER A 782 -13.97 9.19 -7.33
N ASN A 783 -14.48 9.79 -8.41
CA ASN A 783 -15.08 9.06 -9.55
C ASN A 783 -14.45 9.41 -10.91
N THR A 784 -13.25 10.00 -10.90
CA THR A 784 -12.50 10.28 -12.14
C THR A 784 -11.03 9.92 -11.96
N GLY A 785 -10.56 9.03 -12.83
CA GLY A 785 -9.16 8.61 -12.94
C GLY A 785 -8.50 9.25 -14.16
N GLY A 786 -7.17 9.24 -14.21
CA GLY A 786 -6.38 9.90 -15.24
C GLY A 786 -6.24 11.40 -15.00
N GLN A 787 -5.02 11.93 -15.02
CA GLN A 787 -4.72 13.31 -14.63
C GLN A 787 -5.37 14.33 -15.56
N SER A 788 -5.23 14.16 -16.88
CA SER A 788 -5.81 15.08 -17.86
C SER A 788 -7.34 14.97 -17.90
N LYS A 789 -7.90 13.77 -17.73
CA LYS A 789 -9.36 13.58 -17.59
C LYS A 789 -9.88 14.30 -16.34
N LYS A 790 -9.24 14.08 -15.19
CA LYS A 790 -9.62 14.69 -13.90
C LYS A 790 -9.57 16.22 -13.93
N MET A 791 -8.58 16.82 -14.61
CA MET A 791 -8.52 18.28 -14.81
C MET A 791 -9.68 18.79 -15.67
N ILE A 792 -10.04 18.12 -16.77
CA ILE A 792 -11.19 18.50 -17.59
C ILE A 792 -12.51 18.30 -16.83
N VAL A 793 -12.75 17.15 -16.19
CA VAL A 793 -14.01 16.90 -15.44
C VAL A 793 -14.18 17.89 -14.29
N SER A 794 -13.10 18.22 -13.57
CA SER A 794 -13.12 19.26 -12.53
C SER A 794 -13.40 20.64 -13.13
N GLY A 795 -12.78 20.99 -14.26
CA GLY A 795 -13.09 22.22 -14.99
C GLY A 795 -14.55 22.30 -15.47
N MET A 796 -15.14 21.17 -15.88
CA MET A 796 -16.50 21.09 -16.42
C MET A 796 -17.60 21.28 -15.36
N ILE A 797 -17.42 20.84 -14.10
CA ILE A 797 -18.36 21.25 -13.04
C ILE A 797 -18.30 22.75 -12.80
N TRP A 798 -17.10 23.36 -12.77
CA TRP A 798 -16.95 24.80 -12.55
C TRP A 798 -17.46 25.62 -13.74
N PHE A 799 -17.33 25.11 -14.97
CA PHE A 799 -17.98 25.66 -16.16
C PHE A 799 -19.51 25.67 -16.00
N GLY A 800 -20.11 24.57 -15.54
CA GLY A 800 -21.53 24.51 -15.16
C GLY A 800 -21.87 25.54 -14.07
N ALA A 801 -21.06 25.60 -13.01
CA ALA A 801 -21.22 26.53 -11.90
C ALA A 801 -21.21 28.00 -12.35
N CYS A 802 -20.31 28.37 -13.28
CA CYS A 802 -20.31 29.69 -13.91
C CYS A 802 -21.64 29.99 -14.58
N ILE A 803 -22.18 29.07 -15.40
CA ILE A 803 -23.47 29.27 -16.07
C ILE A 803 -24.61 29.43 -15.06
N GLY A 804 -24.62 28.62 -13.98
CA GLY A 804 -25.65 28.72 -12.93
C GLY A 804 -25.63 30.08 -12.23
N ASN A 805 -24.43 30.55 -11.87
CA ASN A 805 -24.21 31.87 -11.28
C ASN A 805 -24.46 33.02 -12.25
N ILE A 806 -24.21 32.87 -13.56
CA ILE A 806 -24.54 33.88 -14.58
C ILE A 806 -26.06 34.04 -14.69
N VAL A 807 -26.80 32.94 -14.74
CA VAL A 807 -28.25 32.92 -14.96
C VAL A 807 -29.04 33.39 -13.73
N SER A 808 -28.59 33.02 -12.52
CA SER A 808 -29.39 33.23 -11.30
C SER A 808 -29.80 34.69 -11.00
N PRO A 809 -28.90 35.70 -11.10
CA PRO A 809 -29.24 37.12 -10.89
C PRO A 809 -30.37 37.66 -11.76
N PHE A 810 -30.68 37.02 -12.89
CA PHE A 810 -31.77 37.43 -13.78
C PHE A 810 -33.16 36.92 -13.32
N PHE A 811 -33.23 36.02 -12.34
CA PHE A 811 -34.49 35.70 -11.66
C PHE A 811 -34.87 36.74 -10.60
N TYR A 812 -33.93 37.57 -10.14
CA TYR A 812 -34.12 38.61 -9.12
C TYR A 812 -34.59 39.93 -9.72
N LEU A 813 -35.71 39.88 -10.45
CA LEU A 813 -36.23 41.01 -11.22
C LEU A 813 -36.54 42.23 -10.33
N THR A 814 -36.08 43.41 -10.74
CA THR A 814 -36.29 44.68 -10.02
C THR A 814 -37.78 44.97 -9.76
N LYS A 815 -38.68 44.58 -10.67
CA LYS A 815 -40.14 44.70 -10.51
C LYS A 815 -40.74 43.82 -9.39
N GLN A 816 -39.99 42.85 -8.88
CA GLN A 816 -40.37 41.98 -7.76
C GLN A 816 -39.67 42.37 -6.45
N ALA A 817 -38.80 43.38 -6.46
CA ALA A 817 -38.16 43.86 -5.24
C ALA A 817 -39.22 44.37 -4.24
N PRO A 818 -39.06 44.12 -2.93
CA PRO A 818 -37.96 43.37 -2.30
C PRO A 818 -38.27 41.87 -2.10
N LYS A 819 -39.37 41.35 -2.66
CA LYS A 819 -39.86 39.99 -2.41
C LYS A 819 -39.16 38.91 -3.23
N TYR A 820 -38.71 39.25 -4.44
CA TYR A 820 -37.98 38.39 -5.38
C TYR A 820 -38.55 36.97 -5.53
N GLN A 821 -39.88 36.86 -5.70
CA GLN A 821 -40.58 35.57 -5.75
C GLN A 821 -40.06 34.62 -6.83
N LEU A 822 -39.66 35.14 -8.00
CA LEU A 822 -39.05 34.33 -9.06
C LEU A 822 -37.63 33.89 -8.68
N GLY A 823 -36.88 34.73 -7.96
CA GLY A 823 -35.56 34.40 -7.41
C GLY A 823 -35.62 33.25 -6.39
N ILE A 824 -36.54 33.31 -5.42
CA ILE A 824 -36.72 32.21 -4.46
C ILE A 824 -37.37 30.98 -5.13
N GLY A 825 -38.24 31.19 -6.11
CA GLY A 825 -38.81 30.11 -6.93
C GLY A 825 -37.75 29.35 -7.74
N SER A 826 -36.74 30.03 -8.30
CA SER A 826 -35.66 29.38 -9.02
C SER A 826 -34.76 28.57 -8.09
N ILE A 827 -34.53 29.02 -6.85
CA ILE A 827 -33.88 28.23 -5.80
C ILE A 827 -34.65 26.92 -5.57
N LEU A 828 -35.97 26.99 -5.35
CA LEU A 828 -36.79 25.80 -5.09
C LEU A 828 -36.73 24.80 -6.25
N VAL A 829 -36.94 25.27 -7.49
CA VAL A 829 -36.90 24.41 -8.69
C VAL A 829 -35.52 23.77 -8.88
N ALA A 830 -34.44 24.55 -8.72
CA ALA A 830 -33.08 24.04 -8.84
C ALA A 830 -32.79 22.93 -7.81
N ASN A 831 -33.11 23.14 -6.53
CA ASN A 831 -32.87 22.13 -5.49
C ASN A 831 -33.71 20.86 -5.67
N CYS A 832 -34.93 20.96 -6.22
CA CYS A 832 -35.72 19.78 -6.59
C CYS A 832 -35.08 18.97 -7.73
N ILE A 833 -34.47 19.65 -8.72
CA ILE A 833 -33.70 19.00 -9.79
C ILE A 833 -32.40 18.39 -9.22
N GLU A 834 -31.70 19.09 -8.33
CA GLU A 834 -30.47 18.61 -7.67
C GLU A 834 -30.75 17.33 -6.86
N LEU A 835 -31.83 17.31 -6.08
CA LEU A 835 -32.30 16.13 -5.35
C LEU A 835 -32.53 14.94 -6.28
N ALA A 836 -33.19 15.14 -7.43
CA ALA A 836 -33.40 14.09 -8.42
C ALA A 836 -32.08 13.59 -9.03
N LEU A 837 -31.12 14.50 -9.31
CA LEU A 837 -29.81 14.15 -9.85
C LEU A 837 -29.02 13.22 -8.92
N PHE A 838 -29.11 13.34 -7.60
CA PHE A 838 -28.42 12.41 -6.69
C PHE A 838 -28.90 10.96 -6.80
N PHE A 839 -30.18 10.73 -7.11
CA PHE A 839 -30.67 9.38 -7.43
C PHE A 839 -30.16 8.89 -8.78
N VAL A 840 -30.04 9.77 -9.78
CA VAL A 840 -29.45 9.46 -11.10
C VAL A 840 -27.97 9.09 -10.96
N PHE A 841 -27.17 9.86 -10.20
CA PHE A 841 -25.77 9.52 -9.89
C PHE A 841 -25.67 8.17 -9.18
N ARG A 842 -26.52 7.92 -8.17
CA ARG A 842 -26.52 6.64 -7.43
C ARG A 842 -26.77 5.44 -8.34
N TYR A 843 -27.70 5.57 -9.28
CA TYR A 843 -27.97 4.54 -10.28
C TYR A 843 -26.79 4.37 -11.25
N ALA A 844 -26.26 5.47 -11.81
CA ALA A 844 -25.17 5.46 -12.77
C ALA A 844 -23.89 4.81 -12.25
N PHE A 845 -23.47 5.14 -11.02
CA PHE A 845 -22.26 4.57 -10.41
C PHE A 845 -22.43 3.09 -10.03
N LYS A 846 -23.62 2.70 -9.51
CA LYS A 846 -23.93 1.28 -9.28
C LYS A 846 -23.90 0.45 -10.57
N TRP A 847 -24.43 1.01 -11.66
CA TRP A 847 -24.43 0.36 -12.98
C TRP A 847 -23.01 0.17 -13.53
N GLU A 848 -22.15 1.20 -13.47
CA GLU A 848 -20.75 1.08 -13.90
C GLU A 848 -19.94 0.13 -13.02
N ASN A 849 -20.16 0.09 -11.70
CA ASN A 849 -19.50 -0.90 -10.82
C ASN A 849 -19.90 -2.34 -11.19
N LYS A 850 -21.18 -2.60 -11.45
CA LYS A 850 -21.64 -3.93 -11.88
C LYS A 850 -20.96 -4.34 -13.20
N ARG A 851 -20.96 -3.44 -14.19
CA ARG A 851 -20.32 -3.65 -15.49
C ARG A 851 -18.80 -3.84 -15.39
N LYS A 852 -18.15 -3.25 -14.39
CA LYS A 852 -16.73 -3.51 -14.08
C LYS A 852 -16.50 -4.87 -13.43
N GLU A 853 -17.36 -5.32 -12.52
CA GLU A 853 -17.23 -6.66 -11.95
C GLU A 853 -17.45 -7.75 -13.01
N GLU A 854 -18.41 -7.55 -13.93
CA GLU A 854 -18.62 -8.41 -15.10
C GLU A 854 -17.34 -8.51 -15.97
N LYS A 855 -16.64 -7.38 -16.20
CA LYS A 855 -15.33 -7.37 -16.88
C LYS A 855 -14.23 -8.08 -16.10
N ARG A 856 -14.12 -7.85 -14.78
CA ARG A 856 -13.12 -8.50 -13.92
C ARG A 856 -13.34 -10.01 -13.89
N ALA A 857 -14.59 -10.47 -13.76
CA ALA A 857 -14.93 -11.89 -13.84
C ALA A 857 -14.53 -12.52 -15.19
N ALA A 858 -14.75 -11.82 -16.31
CA ALA A 858 -14.32 -12.29 -17.62
C ALA A 858 -12.78 -12.35 -17.77
N MET A 859 -12.04 -11.37 -17.23
CA MET A 859 -10.57 -11.41 -17.24
C MET A 859 -10.00 -12.48 -16.31
N ARG A 860 -10.64 -12.75 -15.15
CA ARG A 860 -10.30 -13.89 -14.26
C ARG A 860 -10.49 -15.23 -14.98
N ALA A 861 -11.62 -15.40 -15.67
CA ALA A 861 -11.93 -16.62 -16.42
C ALA A 861 -10.94 -16.90 -17.57
N ASN A 862 -10.35 -15.86 -18.15
CA ASN A 862 -9.37 -15.95 -19.24
C ASN A 862 -7.91 -15.94 -18.75
N GLY A 863 -7.65 -16.02 -17.44
CA GLY A 863 -6.30 -16.04 -16.86
C GLY A 863 -5.51 -14.72 -16.98
N SER A 864 -6.13 -13.63 -17.46
CA SER A 864 -5.46 -12.34 -17.69
C SER A 864 -5.66 -11.32 -16.57
N PHE A 865 -6.38 -11.67 -15.50
CA PHE A 865 -6.59 -10.80 -14.33
C PHE A 865 -5.67 -11.19 -13.17
N VAL A 866 -4.49 -10.54 -13.10
CA VAL A 866 -3.66 -10.56 -11.89
C VAL A 866 -4.29 -9.61 -10.86
N ALA A 867 -5.04 -10.18 -9.92
CA ALA A 867 -5.90 -9.42 -9.01
C ALA A 867 -5.15 -8.59 -7.95
N ASP A 868 -3.97 -9.06 -7.53
CA ASP A 868 -3.37 -8.64 -6.26
C ASP A 868 -2.27 -7.56 -6.36
N GLU A 869 -1.90 -7.12 -7.56
CA GLU A 869 -0.97 -5.99 -7.72
C GLU A 869 -1.67 -4.63 -7.87
N LEU A 870 -2.30 -4.18 -6.78
CA LEU A 870 -2.78 -2.80 -6.64
C LEU A 870 -1.71 -1.75 -6.99
N ASN A 871 -0.41 -2.08 -6.85
CA ASN A 871 0.72 -1.20 -7.19
C ASN A 871 0.79 -0.86 -8.69
N VAL A 872 0.49 -1.80 -9.59
CA VAL A 872 0.64 -1.64 -11.05
C VAL A 872 -0.32 -0.57 -11.60
N THR A 873 -1.55 -0.55 -11.09
CA THR A 873 -2.59 0.42 -11.49
C THR A 873 -2.66 1.68 -10.62
N ALA A 874 -1.91 1.73 -9.50
CA ALA A 874 -1.99 2.84 -8.54
C ALA A 874 -1.46 4.16 -9.09
N PHE A 875 -0.31 4.07 -9.76
CA PHE A 875 0.57 5.20 -10.07
C PHE A 875 0.72 5.46 -11.57
N THR A 876 0.21 4.56 -12.42
CA THR A 876 0.04 4.72 -13.86
C THR A 876 -1.11 5.69 -14.18
N ASP A 877 -0.99 6.46 -15.28
CA ASP A 877 -1.96 7.50 -15.67
C ASP A 877 -3.15 6.92 -16.47
N MET A 878 -3.85 5.95 -15.87
CA MET A 878 -5.03 5.29 -16.46
C MET A 878 -6.34 6.03 -16.09
N THR A 879 -7.30 6.10 -17.02
CA THR A 879 -8.64 6.65 -16.71
C THR A 879 -9.46 5.72 -15.79
N ASP A 880 -10.54 6.27 -15.20
CA ASP A 880 -11.56 5.47 -14.49
C ASP A 880 -12.26 4.43 -15.39
N LYS A 881 -12.13 4.53 -16.72
CA LYS A 881 -12.68 3.57 -17.68
C LYS A 881 -11.67 2.47 -18.04
N GLU A 882 -10.38 2.82 -18.10
CA GLU A 882 -9.26 1.94 -18.43
C GLU A 882 -8.84 1.08 -17.23
N ASN A 883 -8.68 1.68 -16.05
CA ASN A 883 -8.21 0.98 -14.85
C ASN A 883 -9.24 -0.09 -14.38
N PRO A 884 -8.90 -1.40 -14.40
CA PRO A 884 -9.84 -2.46 -14.03
C PRO A 884 -10.12 -2.52 -12.52
N ASN A 885 -9.19 -2.03 -11.70
CA ASN A 885 -9.25 -2.01 -10.24
C ASN A 885 -9.99 -0.77 -9.69
N PHE A 886 -10.22 0.26 -10.50
CA PHE A 886 -10.93 1.47 -10.08
C PHE A 886 -12.43 1.18 -9.83
N GLU A 887 -12.90 1.36 -8.60
CA GLU A 887 -14.32 1.32 -8.22
C GLU A 887 -14.90 2.74 -8.08
N TYR A 888 -16.15 2.93 -8.52
CA TYR A 888 -16.92 4.16 -8.35
C TYR A 888 -17.60 4.23 -6.97
N VAL A 889 -17.54 5.40 -6.34
CA VAL A 889 -18.13 5.69 -5.02
C VAL A 889 -19.44 6.46 -5.19
N TYR A 890 -20.46 6.11 -4.43
CA TYR A 890 -21.81 6.70 -4.51
C TYR A 890 -22.46 6.90 -3.14
#